data_AF-A0A962XJ28-F1
#
_entry.id   AF-A0A962XJ28-F1
#
_cell.length_a   1.000
_cell.length_b   1.000
_cell.length_c   1.000
_cell.angle_alpha   90.00
_cell.angle_beta   90.00
_cell.angle_gamma   90.00
#
_symmetry.space_group_name_H-M   'P 1'
#
loop_
_entity.id
_entity.type
_entity.pdbx_description
1 polymer ?
#
loop_
_entity_poly.entity_id
_entity_poly.type
_entity_poly.pdbx_seq_one_letter_code
_entity_poly.pdbx_strand_id
1 'polypeptide(L)'
;MTDSSDSEFSFNLVQTVTDSMVGDAILLQEGRHPDPFAVLGRHGCGDQVIVRSFIPEAVQVWLTDVHQPLQRLAGTDLFEWQGTSEQLPLHYRLAWVDAEGCKQVEYDPYSFKPQLSLYDLHLFNEGRHLHAYRVMGAHSRQVDNIEGVLFSVWAPNAERVSVIGDFNHWDGRRHPMRRRGSVWELFIPGVLFGTRYLFELRALEAGELLRKSDPYGCFFERRPAVASIVVDNKAYAWRDGAWMVQRRRFKPDQEPVSVYEVHLGSWQRDAEGNYLSYGDLARRLVAYVSSLGFTHIELMPITEHPLDASWGYQPTGYFAPTSRYGTVDDFREFVDYCHQAGIGVILDWVPGHFPKDDHGLARFDSTYLYEYPDPARREHRGWGTLVFNYGRNQVKNFLLASACFWLEECHLDGLRVDAVASMLYLDYARDSGEWVPNPFGGNENLEAIAFLRELNEVIHRRYPGVLIIAEESTAWPLVTRPSWMGGLGFGMKWNMGWMHDTLEYFSLDPALRRCHHELLTFGLLYVFTENFMLPLSHDEVVHGKGSLMARMAGDYHQRFANLRLLYLYMWTYPGKKFLFMGNEFGQKCEWDHASTLDWALLVLPEHYGLQCLIRDLNHLYRSLPDLYSQEFVQEGFEWLDCHDTAHSVVVYLRRGGEMSRVVLVILNFAAVARSNYRVGVPYPGLYRESLNSDAVCYAGSGRKNGEMQACSIPHMGQSFSILVDLPPLAGLVLTPCVLNEM
;
A
#
# COMPACT_ATOMS: atom_id res chain seq x y z
N MET A 1 8.62 25.42 79.19
CA MET A 1 9.28 25.88 77.95
C MET A 1 9.50 24.66 77.08
N THR A 2 8.46 24.26 76.34
CA THR A 2 8.49 23.21 75.31
C THR A 2 7.20 23.37 74.52
N ASP A 3 7.21 24.23 73.50
CA ASP A 3 6.16 24.28 72.46
C ASP A 3 6.54 25.21 71.29
N SER A 4 7.72 25.00 70.68
CA SER A 4 8.10 25.80 69.49
C SER A 4 8.82 25.03 68.39
N SER A 5 9.07 23.72 68.54
CA SER A 5 9.78 22.91 67.52
C SER A 5 8.86 22.15 66.55
N ASP A 6 7.62 21.81 66.97
CA ASP A 6 6.68 21.09 66.10
C ASP A 6 5.94 22.01 65.12
N SER A 7 5.78 23.30 65.46
CA SER A 7 5.18 24.29 64.54
C SER A 7 6.11 24.61 63.36
N GLU A 8 7.42 24.78 63.59
CA GLU A 8 8.41 25.09 62.54
C GLU A 8 8.61 23.91 61.56
N PHE A 9 8.54 22.66 62.02
CA PHE A 9 8.62 21.49 61.16
C PHE A 9 7.37 21.35 60.26
N SER A 10 6.17 21.58 60.80
CA SER A 10 4.94 21.57 60.00
C SER A 10 4.87 22.75 59.01
N PHE A 11 5.37 23.93 59.40
CA PHE A 11 5.39 25.12 58.55
C PHE A 11 6.34 24.93 57.36
N ASN A 12 7.54 24.39 57.59
CA ASN A 12 8.50 24.13 56.53
C ASN A 12 8.02 23.07 55.54
N LEU A 13 7.29 22.03 56.00
CA LEU A 13 6.72 20.98 55.15
C LEU A 13 5.56 21.50 54.30
N VAL A 14 4.67 22.31 54.89
CA VAL A 14 3.56 22.95 54.16
C VAL A 14 4.10 23.94 53.14
N GLN A 15 5.12 24.72 53.49
CA GLN A 15 5.73 25.73 52.61
C GLN A 15 6.47 25.10 51.41
N THR A 16 7.21 24.01 51.63
CA THR A 16 7.85 23.25 50.53
C THR A 16 6.84 22.57 49.60
N VAL A 17 5.71 22.09 50.12
CA VAL A 17 4.62 21.52 49.30
C VAL A 17 3.93 22.61 48.47
N THR A 18 3.70 23.80 49.02
CA THR A 18 3.17 24.94 48.25
C THR A 18 4.15 25.47 47.21
N ASP A 19 5.45 25.55 47.52
CA ASP A 19 6.46 26.02 46.56
C ASP A 19 6.63 25.02 45.40
N SER A 20 6.54 23.72 45.67
CA SER A 20 6.52 22.68 44.63
C SER A 20 5.29 22.81 43.74
N MET A 21 4.10 23.01 44.33
CA MET A 21 2.85 23.12 43.57
C MET A 21 2.79 24.37 42.69
N VAL A 22 3.38 25.48 43.15
CA VAL A 22 3.52 26.70 42.32
C VAL A 22 4.45 26.43 41.13
N GLY A 23 5.55 25.70 41.34
CA GLY A 23 6.44 25.26 40.26
C GLY A 23 5.71 24.39 39.22
N ASP A 24 4.94 23.41 39.68
CA ASP A 24 4.14 22.54 38.81
C ASP A 24 3.07 23.32 38.04
N ALA A 25 2.40 24.27 38.70
CA ALA A 25 1.41 25.14 38.06
C ALA A 25 2.04 26.03 36.96
N ILE A 26 3.25 26.56 37.19
CA ILE A 26 4.00 27.30 36.17
C ILE A 26 4.34 26.39 34.99
N LEU A 27 4.84 25.17 35.24
CA LEU A 27 5.14 24.21 34.17
C LEU A 27 3.89 23.84 33.36
N LEU A 28 2.73 23.72 33.99
CA LEU A 28 1.46 23.50 33.28
C LEU A 28 1.06 24.72 32.43
N GLN A 29 1.17 25.93 32.98
CA GLN A 29 0.89 27.18 32.25
C GLN A 29 1.81 27.38 31.04
N GLU A 30 3.09 27.04 31.18
CA GLU A 30 4.08 27.07 30.10
C GLU A 30 3.93 25.90 29.11
N GLY A 31 3.08 24.90 29.42
CA GLY A 31 2.91 23.70 28.58
C GLY A 31 4.15 22.80 28.57
N ARG A 32 4.83 22.67 29.70
CA ARG A 32 6.12 21.97 29.89
C ARG A 32 6.08 20.84 30.91
N HIS A 33 4.96 20.63 31.57
CA HIS A 33 4.86 19.64 32.63
C HIS A 33 5.08 18.20 32.09
N PRO A 34 6.08 17.44 32.60
CA PRO A 34 6.45 16.14 32.04
C PRO A 34 5.54 14.99 32.50
N ASP A 35 4.87 15.14 33.65
CA ASP A 35 3.94 14.14 34.18
C ASP A 35 2.65 14.78 34.73
N PRO A 36 1.71 15.20 33.87
CA PRO A 36 0.50 15.89 34.31
C PRO A 36 -0.33 15.11 35.34
N PHE A 37 -0.25 13.77 35.35
CA PHE A 37 -1.00 12.91 36.28
C PHE A 37 -0.43 12.92 37.70
N ALA A 38 0.80 13.40 37.91
CA ALA A 38 1.35 13.63 39.24
C ALA A 38 0.66 14.80 39.96
N VAL A 39 0.04 15.71 39.20
CA VAL A 39 -0.53 16.96 39.72
C VAL A 39 -2.04 17.02 39.51
N LEU A 40 -2.51 16.77 38.29
CA LEU A 40 -3.90 16.87 37.86
C LEU A 40 -4.72 15.64 38.26
N GLY A 41 -6.03 15.80 38.31
CA GLY A 41 -6.98 14.74 38.61
C GLY A 41 -7.17 14.51 40.10
N ARG A 42 -7.53 13.26 40.43
CA ARG A 42 -7.88 12.82 41.78
C ARG A 42 -6.66 12.27 42.52
N HIS A 43 -6.30 12.90 43.64
CA HIS A 43 -5.22 12.51 44.54
C HIS A 43 -5.76 12.21 45.94
N GLY A 44 -5.12 11.36 46.73
CA GLY A 44 -5.57 11.09 48.10
C GLY A 44 -4.71 10.12 48.89
N CYS A 45 -4.77 10.26 50.21
CA CYS A 45 -4.18 9.35 51.20
C CYS A 45 -5.24 9.06 52.27
N GLY A 46 -5.75 7.83 52.34
CA GLY A 46 -6.87 7.48 53.22
C GLY A 46 -8.20 8.10 52.77
N ASP A 47 -8.92 8.73 53.70
CA ASP A 47 -10.28 9.27 53.46
C ASP A 47 -10.30 10.66 52.81
N GLN A 48 -9.16 11.35 52.77
CA GLN A 48 -9.06 12.67 52.14
C GLN A 48 -8.69 12.58 50.67
N VAL A 49 -9.40 13.38 49.87
CA VAL A 49 -9.21 13.50 48.43
C VAL A 49 -8.95 14.96 48.07
N ILE A 50 -7.94 15.14 47.23
CA ILE A 50 -7.61 16.41 46.58
C ILE A 50 -7.90 16.24 45.09
N VAL A 51 -8.66 17.18 44.53
CA VAL A 51 -8.89 17.29 43.09
C VAL A 51 -8.16 18.51 42.58
N ARG A 52 -7.33 18.34 41.56
CA ARG A 52 -6.69 19.46 40.87
C ARG A 52 -7.02 19.46 39.39
N SER A 53 -7.39 20.62 38.89
CA SER A 53 -7.67 20.81 37.47
C SER A 53 -6.97 22.05 36.96
N PHE A 54 -6.39 21.93 35.78
CA PHE A 54 -5.75 23.04 35.08
C PHE A 54 -6.60 23.38 33.86
N ILE A 55 -7.28 24.53 33.91
CA ILE A 55 -8.16 24.98 32.84
C ILE A 55 -7.75 26.42 32.50
N PRO A 56 -6.90 26.60 31.47
CA PRO A 56 -6.48 27.93 31.02
C PRO A 56 -7.67 28.85 30.82
N GLU A 57 -7.54 30.09 31.31
CA GLU A 57 -8.49 31.19 31.09
C GLU A 57 -9.90 30.95 31.68
N ALA A 58 -10.16 29.85 32.38
CA ALA A 58 -11.39 29.68 33.14
C ALA A 58 -11.46 30.74 34.24
N VAL A 59 -12.63 31.33 34.48
CA VAL A 59 -12.86 32.32 35.54
C VAL A 59 -13.22 31.63 36.85
N GLN A 60 -14.12 30.64 36.78
CA GLN A 60 -14.60 29.83 37.91
C GLN A 60 -14.67 28.37 37.49
N VAL A 61 -14.30 27.46 38.41
CA VAL A 61 -14.38 26.01 38.22
C VAL A 61 -15.06 25.38 39.43
N TRP A 62 -15.95 24.42 39.23
CA TRP A 62 -16.62 23.70 40.31
C TRP A 62 -16.90 22.24 39.93
N LEU A 63 -17.01 21.40 40.96
CA LEU A 63 -17.46 20.01 40.83
C LEU A 63 -18.97 19.98 40.71
N THR A 64 -19.49 19.41 39.63
CA THR A 64 -20.95 19.36 39.42
C THR A 64 -21.64 18.35 40.33
N ASP A 65 -20.96 17.26 40.70
CA ASP A 65 -21.57 16.17 41.46
C ASP A 65 -21.78 16.50 42.94
N VAL A 66 -20.99 17.44 43.48
CA VAL A 66 -21.12 17.95 44.86
C VAL A 66 -21.50 19.43 44.94
N HIS A 67 -21.60 20.12 43.80
CA HIS A 67 -21.87 21.55 43.69
C HIS A 67 -20.92 22.45 44.52
N GLN A 68 -19.62 22.12 44.53
CA GLN A 68 -18.60 22.87 45.28
C GLN A 68 -17.55 23.48 44.36
N PRO A 69 -17.14 24.75 44.60
CA PRO A 69 -16.11 25.41 43.81
C PRO A 69 -14.72 24.83 44.10
N LEU A 70 -13.85 24.84 43.08
CA LEU A 70 -12.41 24.68 43.26
C LEU A 70 -11.81 26.07 43.53
N GLN A 71 -10.87 26.14 44.47
CA GLN A 71 -10.11 27.35 44.76
C GLN A 71 -8.97 27.49 43.76
N ARG A 72 -8.86 28.66 43.11
CA ARG A 72 -7.75 28.95 42.23
C ARG A 72 -6.48 29.21 43.04
N LEU A 73 -5.38 28.56 42.67
CA LEU A 73 -4.06 28.90 43.18
C LEU A 73 -3.63 30.27 42.60
N ALA A 74 -3.34 31.22 43.48
CA ALA A 74 -3.13 32.62 43.11
C ALA A 74 -2.04 32.80 42.03
N GLY A 75 -2.35 33.58 40.99
CA GLY A 75 -1.44 33.84 39.87
C GLY A 75 -1.36 32.71 38.83
N THR A 76 -2.15 31.65 38.99
CA THR A 76 -2.14 30.48 38.10
C THR A 76 -3.53 30.16 37.54
N ASP A 77 -3.60 29.23 36.59
CA ASP A 77 -4.86 28.60 36.13
C ASP A 77 -5.04 27.17 36.68
N LEU A 78 -4.37 26.88 37.80
CA LEU A 78 -4.56 25.65 38.56
C LEU A 78 -5.63 25.87 39.63
N PHE A 79 -6.58 24.95 39.70
CA PHE A 79 -7.70 24.97 40.63
C PHE A 79 -7.66 23.72 41.51
N GLU A 80 -7.91 23.87 42.81
CA GLU A 80 -7.88 22.79 43.78
C GLU A 80 -9.17 22.70 44.59
N TRP A 81 -9.64 21.48 44.83
CA TRP A 81 -10.68 21.17 45.81
C TRP A 81 -10.20 20.09 46.76
N GLN A 82 -10.61 20.16 48.02
CA GLN A 82 -10.31 19.16 49.05
C GLN A 82 -11.60 18.71 49.74
N GLY A 83 -11.75 17.40 49.95
CA GLY A 83 -12.90 16.82 50.65
C GLY A 83 -12.71 15.35 50.94
N THR A 84 -13.81 14.61 51.19
CA THR A 84 -13.74 13.18 51.50
C THR A 84 -14.01 12.30 50.29
N SER A 85 -13.41 11.11 50.27
CA SER A 85 -13.51 10.17 49.15
C SER A 85 -14.94 9.70 48.85
N GLU A 86 -15.78 9.59 49.88
CA GLU A 86 -17.19 9.19 49.79
C GLU A 86 -18.07 10.25 49.10
N GLN A 87 -17.67 11.53 49.15
CA GLN A 87 -18.45 12.62 48.58
C GLN A 87 -18.34 12.69 47.06
N LEU A 88 -17.29 12.11 46.48
CA LEU A 88 -16.96 12.32 45.08
C LEU A 88 -16.89 10.99 44.33
N PRO A 89 -17.64 10.83 43.21
CA PRO A 89 -17.49 9.65 42.37
C PRO A 89 -16.05 9.54 41.83
N LEU A 90 -15.66 8.33 41.45
CA LEU A 90 -14.32 8.06 40.89
C LEU A 90 -14.04 8.98 39.69
N HIS A 91 -15.01 9.05 38.78
CA HIS A 91 -15.03 9.97 37.64
C HIS A 91 -16.08 11.05 37.90
N TYR A 92 -15.60 12.21 38.34
CA TYR A 92 -16.42 13.40 38.55
C TYR A 92 -16.42 14.28 37.31
N ARG A 93 -17.38 15.20 37.27
CA ARG A 93 -17.49 16.21 36.22
C ARG A 93 -17.16 17.59 36.74
N LEU A 94 -16.28 18.25 35.99
CA LEU A 94 -15.92 19.64 36.17
C LEU A 94 -16.85 20.51 35.33
N ALA A 95 -17.27 21.64 35.88
CA ALA A 95 -17.90 22.69 35.11
C ALA A 95 -17.14 23.99 35.34
N TRP A 96 -17.02 24.79 34.29
CA TRP A 96 -16.35 26.08 34.36
C TRP A 96 -17.03 27.11 33.47
N VAL A 97 -16.69 28.37 33.72
CA VAL A 97 -17.04 29.51 32.87
C VAL A 97 -15.74 30.08 32.31
N ASP A 98 -15.62 30.19 30.99
CA ASP A 98 -14.49 30.84 30.33
C ASP A 98 -14.59 32.38 30.39
N ALA A 99 -13.59 33.08 29.83
CA ALA A 99 -13.51 34.53 29.83
C ALA A 99 -14.68 35.18 29.07
N GLU A 100 -15.28 34.47 28.12
CA GLU A 100 -16.42 34.88 27.31
C GLU A 100 -17.77 34.63 28.00
N GLY A 101 -17.78 33.96 29.16
CA GLY A 101 -19.00 33.63 29.90
C GLY A 101 -19.68 32.34 29.44
N CYS A 102 -19.06 31.56 28.56
CA CYS A 102 -19.59 30.28 28.13
C CYS A 102 -19.35 29.22 29.20
N LYS A 103 -20.41 28.47 29.53
CA LYS A 103 -20.36 27.40 30.52
C LYS A 103 -20.09 26.07 29.84
N GLN A 104 -19.08 25.36 30.31
CA GLN A 104 -18.73 24.01 29.84
C GLN A 104 -18.86 22.99 30.98
N VAL A 105 -19.10 21.72 30.63
CA VAL A 105 -19.23 20.61 31.59
C VAL A 105 -18.63 19.36 30.99
N GLU A 106 -17.59 18.81 31.62
CA GLU A 106 -16.85 17.66 31.11
C GLU A 106 -16.42 16.72 32.25
N TYR A 107 -16.22 15.44 31.94
CA TYR A 107 -15.52 14.54 32.84
C TYR A 107 -14.02 14.88 32.85
N ASP A 108 -13.36 14.77 34.00
CA ASP A 108 -11.93 15.02 34.09
C ASP A 108 -11.12 13.87 33.43
N PRO A 109 -10.36 14.11 32.33
CA PRO A 109 -9.49 13.12 31.69
C PRO A 109 -8.45 12.52 32.66
N TYR A 110 -8.03 13.30 33.67
CA TYR A 110 -7.02 12.93 34.65
C TYR A 110 -7.56 12.07 35.80
N SER A 111 -8.86 11.78 35.82
CA SER A 111 -9.47 10.81 36.74
C SER A 111 -9.33 9.35 36.28
N PHE A 112 -8.98 9.11 35.02
CA PHE A 112 -8.90 7.77 34.44
C PHE A 112 -7.55 7.11 34.67
N LYS A 113 -7.55 5.79 34.93
CA LYS A 113 -6.32 4.99 35.05
C LYS A 113 -5.63 4.82 33.68
N PRO A 114 -4.36 4.39 33.66
CA PRO A 114 -3.67 4.06 32.41
C PRO A 114 -4.44 2.97 31.63
N GLN A 115 -4.58 3.12 30.32
CA GLN A 115 -5.47 2.28 29.49
C GLN A 115 -4.74 1.26 28.61
N LEU A 116 -3.50 1.56 28.21
CA LEU A 116 -2.63 0.60 27.53
C LEU A 116 -2.09 -0.43 28.51
N SER A 117 -2.19 -1.70 28.14
CA SER A 117 -1.67 -2.80 28.94
C SER A 117 -0.14 -2.83 28.89
N LEU A 118 0.49 -3.36 29.94
CA LEU A 118 1.95 -3.57 29.93
C LEU A 118 2.37 -4.61 28.87
N TYR A 119 1.47 -5.51 28.49
CA TYR A 119 1.72 -6.52 27.45
C TYR A 119 1.81 -5.89 26.06
N ASP A 120 0.90 -4.98 25.71
CA ASP A 120 0.93 -4.27 24.42
C ASP A 120 2.21 -3.43 24.32
N LEU A 121 2.55 -2.70 25.38
CA LEU A 121 3.79 -1.91 25.45
C LEU A 121 5.05 -2.79 25.32
N HIS A 122 5.03 -3.98 25.93
CA HIS A 122 6.14 -4.93 25.81
C HIS A 122 6.29 -5.43 24.36
N LEU A 123 5.22 -5.93 23.74
CA LEU A 123 5.26 -6.38 22.34
C LEU A 123 5.67 -5.27 21.36
N PHE A 124 5.19 -4.05 21.60
CA PHE A 124 5.55 -2.89 20.78
C PHE A 124 7.06 -2.59 20.88
N ASN A 125 7.63 -2.65 22.09
CA ASN A 125 9.06 -2.43 22.29
C ASN A 125 9.94 -3.59 21.75
N GLU A 126 9.44 -4.83 21.75
CA GLU A 126 10.11 -5.96 21.08
C GLU A 126 10.00 -5.91 19.55
N GLY A 127 9.13 -5.05 19.01
CA GLY A 127 8.87 -4.94 17.59
C GLY A 127 8.07 -6.12 17.01
N ARG A 128 7.15 -6.68 17.80
CA ARG A 128 6.38 -7.90 17.50
C ARG A 128 4.86 -7.74 17.62
N HIS A 129 4.39 -6.53 17.84
CA HIS A 129 2.97 -6.20 17.94
C HIS A 129 2.35 -5.97 16.55
N LEU A 130 1.98 -7.06 15.86
CA LEU A 130 1.38 -7.01 14.51
C LEU A 130 0.06 -6.23 14.43
N HIS A 131 -0.66 -6.13 15.56
CA HIS A 131 -1.90 -5.38 15.71
C HIS A 131 -1.73 -4.02 16.41
N ALA A 132 -0.54 -3.42 16.36
CA ALA A 132 -0.26 -2.16 17.06
C ALA A 132 -1.26 -1.05 16.68
N TYR A 133 -1.79 -1.05 15.46
CA TYR A 133 -2.82 -0.11 15.00
C TYR A 133 -4.16 -0.21 15.75
N ARG A 134 -4.42 -1.27 16.53
CA ARG A 134 -5.64 -1.40 17.38
C ARG A 134 -5.47 -0.74 18.76
N VAL A 135 -4.25 -0.30 19.08
CA VAL A 135 -3.93 0.31 20.39
C VAL A 135 -3.27 1.68 20.24
N MET A 136 -2.41 1.84 19.22
CA MET A 136 -1.76 3.08 18.84
C MET A 136 -2.71 3.97 18.03
N GLY A 137 -2.58 5.28 18.19
CA GLY A 137 -3.42 6.28 17.53
C GLY A 137 -4.67 6.65 18.34
N ALA A 138 -5.75 7.04 17.67
CA ALA A 138 -7.02 7.38 18.30
C ALA A 138 -8.05 6.26 18.21
N HIS A 139 -8.53 5.79 19.36
CA HIS A 139 -9.50 4.69 19.46
C HIS A 139 -10.70 5.09 20.30
N SER A 140 -11.89 5.09 19.68
CA SER A 140 -13.15 5.19 20.40
C SER A 140 -13.27 4.04 21.41
N ARG A 141 -13.42 4.38 22.70
CA ARG A 141 -13.49 3.42 23.80
C ARG A 141 -14.53 3.83 24.83
N GLN A 142 -15.07 2.82 25.51
CA GLN A 142 -15.85 3.01 26.73
C GLN A 142 -14.99 2.56 27.92
N VAL A 143 -14.70 3.48 28.83
CA VAL A 143 -13.91 3.23 30.05
C VAL A 143 -14.79 3.54 31.24
N ASP A 144 -15.00 2.55 32.12
CA ASP A 144 -15.84 2.69 33.32
C ASP A 144 -17.26 3.25 33.01
N ASN A 145 -17.85 2.77 31.90
CA ASN A 145 -19.14 3.20 31.31
C ASN A 145 -19.19 4.62 30.74
N ILE A 146 -18.04 5.30 30.62
CA ILE A 146 -17.92 6.63 30.02
C ILE A 146 -17.32 6.51 28.63
N GLU A 147 -18.01 7.05 27.63
CA GLU A 147 -17.54 7.08 26.24
C GLU A 147 -16.51 8.20 26.04
N GLY A 148 -15.52 7.92 25.18
CA GLY A 148 -14.50 8.87 24.79
C GLY A 148 -13.51 8.24 23.83
N VAL A 149 -12.33 8.85 23.71
CA VAL A 149 -11.28 8.39 22.81
C VAL A 149 -9.99 8.21 23.59
N LEU A 150 -9.38 7.04 23.44
CA LEU A 150 -8.01 6.79 23.87
C LEU A 150 -7.06 7.21 22.76
N PHE A 151 -6.24 8.20 23.03
CA PHE A 151 -5.14 8.61 22.17
C PHE A 151 -3.85 7.99 22.67
N SER A 152 -3.02 7.48 21.76
CA SER A 152 -1.65 7.10 22.09
C SER A 152 -0.67 7.27 20.94
N VAL A 153 0.57 7.62 21.27
CA VAL A 153 1.60 7.94 20.27
C VAL A 153 3.00 7.62 20.77
N TRP A 154 3.86 7.12 19.88
CA TRP A 154 5.26 6.83 20.18
C TRP A 154 6.12 8.07 19.93
N ALA A 155 6.68 8.64 21.00
CA ALA A 155 7.50 9.85 20.97
C ALA A 155 8.48 9.86 22.16
N PRO A 156 9.48 8.96 22.18
CA PRO A 156 10.31 8.71 23.35
C PRO A 156 11.19 9.90 23.76
N ASN A 157 11.51 10.82 22.85
CA ASN A 157 12.38 11.96 23.13
C ASN A 157 11.61 13.28 23.35
N ALA A 158 10.28 13.25 23.35
CA ALA A 158 9.48 14.42 23.67
C ALA A 158 9.58 14.77 25.17
N GLU A 159 9.67 16.06 25.50
CA GLU A 159 9.50 16.60 26.86
C GLU A 159 8.05 16.44 27.30
N ARG A 160 7.12 16.73 26.37
CA ARG A 160 5.67 16.69 26.59
C ARG A 160 4.96 16.41 25.27
N VAL A 161 3.90 15.62 25.32
CA VAL A 161 2.96 15.44 24.22
C VAL A 161 1.56 15.85 24.67
N SER A 162 0.82 16.54 23.82
CA SER A 162 -0.58 16.89 24.04
C SER A 162 -1.43 16.48 22.85
N VAL A 163 -2.71 16.16 23.09
CA VAL A 163 -3.69 16.04 22.02
C VAL A 163 -4.31 17.42 21.80
N ILE A 164 -4.29 17.92 20.57
CA ILE A 164 -4.93 19.18 20.19
C ILE A 164 -6.00 18.91 19.13
N GLY A 165 -7.11 19.62 19.17
CA GLY A 165 -8.20 19.41 18.22
C GLY A 165 -9.36 20.36 18.42
N ASP A 166 -10.44 20.12 17.69
CA ASP A 166 -11.65 20.96 17.74
C ASP A 166 -12.21 21.09 19.17
N PHE A 167 -12.18 19.99 19.93
CA PHE A 167 -12.71 19.88 21.30
C PHE A 167 -11.94 20.71 22.34
N ASN A 168 -10.73 21.18 22.03
CA ASN A 168 -9.92 21.97 22.96
C ASN A 168 -9.37 23.25 22.35
N HIS A 169 -9.97 23.71 21.25
CA HIS A 169 -9.58 24.90 20.50
C HIS A 169 -8.11 24.88 20.05
N TRP A 170 -7.58 23.69 19.78
CA TRP A 170 -6.20 23.47 19.36
C TRP A 170 -5.14 23.96 20.37
N ASP A 171 -5.48 24.02 21.66
CA ASP A 171 -4.59 24.44 22.75
C ASP A 171 -3.90 23.25 23.43
N GLY A 172 -2.60 23.10 23.19
CA GLY A 172 -1.75 22.04 23.74
C GLY A 172 -1.55 22.08 25.25
N ARG A 173 -2.01 23.12 25.94
CA ARG A 173 -1.95 23.20 27.41
C ARG A 173 -3.09 22.44 28.09
N ARG A 174 -4.21 22.21 27.38
CA ARG A 174 -5.45 21.65 27.96
C ARG A 174 -5.44 20.14 28.14
N HIS A 175 -4.81 19.41 27.23
CA HIS A 175 -4.82 17.94 27.22
C HIS A 175 -3.41 17.33 27.10
N PRO A 176 -2.45 17.66 27.98
CA PRO A 176 -1.16 16.99 28.03
C PRO A 176 -1.30 15.52 28.44
N MET A 177 -0.60 14.64 27.73
CA MET A 177 -0.67 13.18 27.84
C MET A 177 0.25 12.66 28.94
N ARG A 178 0.01 11.43 29.39
CA ARG A 178 0.90 10.73 30.33
C ARG A 178 1.94 9.89 29.59
N ARG A 179 3.14 9.79 30.13
CA ARG A 179 4.19 8.92 29.59
C ARG A 179 4.08 7.50 30.17
N ARG A 180 4.10 6.49 29.30
CA ARG A 180 4.12 5.05 29.60
C ARG A 180 5.37 4.42 28.97
N GLY A 181 6.54 4.69 29.54
CA GLY A 181 7.82 4.30 28.96
C GLY A 181 8.18 5.16 27.74
N SER A 182 8.12 4.59 26.53
CA SER A 182 8.39 5.28 25.26
C SER A 182 7.13 5.81 24.55
N VAL A 183 5.95 5.41 25.03
CA VAL A 183 4.64 5.76 24.45
C VAL A 183 3.92 6.75 25.35
N TRP A 184 3.17 7.67 24.77
CA TRP A 184 2.29 8.61 25.46
C TRP A 184 0.85 8.18 25.30
N GLU A 185 0.02 8.32 26.33
CA GLU A 185 -1.42 8.02 26.25
C GLU A 185 -2.28 9.06 26.99
N LEU A 186 -3.52 9.25 26.54
CA LEU A 186 -4.56 9.98 27.26
C LEU A 186 -5.93 9.49 26.80
N PHE A 187 -6.80 9.15 27.75
CA PHE A 187 -8.22 8.95 27.47
C PHE A 187 -8.96 10.27 27.69
N ILE A 188 -9.64 10.75 26.66
CA ILE A 188 -10.40 12.00 26.72
C ILE A 188 -11.89 11.65 26.61
N PRO A 189 -12.66 11.79 27.70
CA PRO A 189 -14.09 11.51 27.71
C PRO A 189 -14.86 12.51 26.84
N GLY A 190 -15.96 12.07 26.23
CA GLY A 190 -16.86 12.92 25.45
C GLY A 190 -16.38 13.33 24.05
N VAL A 191 -15.14 13.00 23.67
CA VAL A 191 -14.69 13.18 22.28
C VAL A 191 -15.46 12.23 21.36
N LEU A 192 -16.00 12.79 20.27
CA LEU A 192 -16.85 12.06 19.32
C LEU A 192 -16.08 11.65 18.06
N PHE A 193 -16.55 10.61 17.38
CA PHE A 193 -16.11 10.29 16.01
C PHE A 193 -16.32 11.49 15.07
N GLY A 194 -15.47 11.63 14.05
CA GLY A 194 -15.44 12.79 13.16
C GLY A 194 -14.68 13.99 13.72
N THR A 195 -14.25 13.95 14.99
CA THR A 195 -13.46 15.04 15.60
C THR A 195 -12.06 15.09 15.00
N ARG A 196 -11.61 16.30 14.64
CA ARG A 196 -10.25 16.52 14.13
C ARG A 196 -9.25 16.69 15.26
N TYR A 197 -8.06 16.12 15.08
CA TYR A 197 -6.98 16.23 16.04
C TYR A 197 -5.58 16.14 15.40
N LEU A 198 -4.60 16.61 16.16
CA LEU A 198 -3.17 16.43 15.95
C LEU A 198 -2.50 16.12 17.30
N PHE A 199 -1.28 15.61 17.26
CA PHE A 199 -0.40 15.61 18.42
C PHE A 199 0.47 16.86 18.41
N GLU A 200 0.52 17.57 19.54
CA GLU A 200 1.49 18.64 19.76
C GLU A 200 2.63 18.11 20.62
N LEU A 201 3.84 18.07 20.07
CA LEU A 201 5.03 17.58 20.76
C LEU A 201 5.93 18.75 21.11
N ARG A 202 6.46 18.74 22.32
CA ARG A 202 7.51 19.65 22.75
C ARG A 202 8.84 18.91 22.82
N ALA A 203 9.84 19.38 22.09
CA ALA A 203 11.17 18.78 22.04
C ALA A 203 11.96 19.03 23.35
N LEU A 204 12.64 18.00 23.85
CA LEU A 204 13.41 18.06 25.11
C LEU A 204 14.57 19.07 25.09
N GLU A 205 15.31 19.16 23.98
CA GLU A 205 16.54 19.96 23.91
C GLU A 205 16.31 21.39 23.38
N ALA A 206 15.42 21.55 22.40
CA ALA A 206 15.22 22.82 21.69
C ALA A 206 14.01 23.62 22.17
N GLY A 207 13.09 22.99 22.93
CA GLY A 207 11.80 23.60 23.25
C GLY A 207 10.95 23.92 22.01
N GLU A 208 11.25 23.30 20.88
CA GLU A 208 10.48 23.40 19.64
C GLU A 208 9.09 22.76 19.84
N LEU A 209 8.05 23.43 19.34
CA LEU A 209 6.69 22.90 19.32
C LEU A 209 6.40 22.36 17.92
N LEU A 210 6.17 21.06 17.85
CA LEU A 210 5.86 20.32 16.63
C LEU A 210 4.38 19.96 16.63
N ARG A 211 3.71 20.07 15.47
CA ARG A 211 2.34 19.58 15.27
C ARG A 211 2.37 18.45 14.27
N LYS A 212 1.96 17.27 14.72
CA LYS A 212 2.10 16.01 13.99
C LYS A 212 0.74 15.37 13.79
N SER A 213 0.52 14.90 12.57
CA SER A 213 -0.60 14.01 12.26
C SER A 213 -0.33 12.67 12.94
N ASP A 214 -1.39 11.93 13.24
CA ASP A 214 -1.26 10.62 13.88
C ASP A 214 -0.61 9.60 12.94
N PRO A 215 0.57 9.03 13.28
CA PRO A 215 1.19 7.97 12.48
C PRO A 215 0.28 6.75 12.28
N TYR A 216 -0.62 6.49 13.23
CA TYR A 216 -1.59 5.40 13.23
C TYR A 216 -3.03 5.89 12.95
N GLY A 217 -3.19 7.13 12.47
CA GLY A 217 -4.48 7.67 12.08
C GLY A 217 -5.11 6.84 10.95
N CYS A 218 -6.40 6.51 11.11
CA CYS A 218 -7.16 5.72 10.13
C CYS A 218 -7.99 6.57 9.17
N PHE A 219 -8.04 7.89 9.39
CA PHE A 219 -8.69 8.85 8.50
C PHE A 219 -8.09 10.25 8.71
N PHE A 220 -8.04 11.05 7.65
CA PHE A 220 -7.43 12.36 7.63
C PHE A 220 -8.33 13.36 6.91
N GLU A 221 -8.17 14.65 7.22
CA GLU A 221 -8.77 15.69 6.40
C GLU A 221 -8.24 15.62 4.95
N ARG A 222 -9.09 16.03 4.00
CA ARG A 222 -8.68 16.09 2.60
C ARG A 222 -7.56 17.11 2.43
N ARG A 223 -6.47 16.67 1.80
CA ARG A 223 -5.32 17.54 1.47
C ARG A 223 -5.78 18.87 0.82
N PRO A 224 -5.11 20.00 1.11
CA PRO A 224 -3.83 20.12 1.82
C PRO A 224 -3.95 20.18 3.35
N ALA A 225 -5.15 19.99 3.91
CA ALA A 225 -5.31 19.86 5.36
C ALA A 225 -4.64 18.57 5.87
N VAL A 226 -4.24 18.57 7.14
CA VAL A 226 -3.34 17.54 7.71
C VAL A 226 -3.88 16.92 9.00
N ALA A 227 -5.01 17.37 9.54
CA ALA A 227 -5.51 16.81 10.78
C ALA A 227 -5.96 15.36 10.59
N SER A 228 -5.64 14.53 11.58
CA SER A 228 -6.24 13.21 11.70
C SER A 228 -7.69 13.37 12.18
N ILE A 229 -8.54 12.42 11.82
CA ILE A 229 -9.95 12.41 12.20
C ILE A 229 -10.23 11.13 12.99
N VAL A 230 -10.86 11.28 14.16
CA VAL A 230 -11.28 10.14 14.97
C VAL A 230 -12.30 9.31 14.20
N VAL A 231 -12.01 8.03 13.98
CA VAL A 231 -12.93 7.08 13.33
C VAL A 231 -13.81 6.36 14.35
N ASP A 232 -14.98 5.93 13.89
CA ASP A 232 -15.80 5.01 14.66
C ASP A 232 -15.14 3.61 14.63
N ASN A 233 -15.07 2.96 15.79
CA ASN A 233 -14.46 1.63 15.93
C ASN A 233 -15.44 0.49 15.59
N LYS A 234 -16.58 0.81 14.97
CA LYS A 234 -17.53 -0.21 14.50
C LYS A 234 -16.91 -1.04 13.39
N ALA A 235 -17.04 -2.35 13.51
CA ALA A 235 -16.61 -3.27 12.48
C ALA A 235 -17.48 -3.11 11.22
N TYR A 236 -16.84 -3.06 10.06
CA TYR A 236 -17.50 -3.13 8.76
C TYR A 236 -18.13 -4.51 8.56
N ALA A 237 -19.35 -4.55 8.00
CA ALA A 237 -20.09 -5.79 7.77
C ALA A 237 -19.80 -6.38 6.39
N TRP A 238 -18.70 -7.14 6.30
CA TRP A 238 -18.25 -7.81 5.06
C TRP A 238 -19.23 -8.86 4.53
N ARG A 239 -19.29 -9.01 3.20
CA ARG A 239 -20.11 -10.01 2.48
C ARG A 239 -19.26 -10.95 1.62
N ASP A 240 -17.95 -10.94 1.80
CA ASP A 240 -16.95 -11.66 1.01
C ASP A 240 -16.49 -12.99 1.65
N GLY A 241 -17.20 -13.53 2.63
CA GLY A 241 -16.75 -14.70 3.39
C GLY A 241 -16.41 -15.93 2.53
N ALA A 242 -17.11 -16.13 1.41
CA ALA A 242 -16.79 -17.19 0.44
C ALA A 242 -15.45 -16.94 -0.27
N TRP A 243 -15.17 -15.70 -0.68
CA TRP A 243 -13.91 -15.28 -1.27
C TRP A 243 -12.74 -15.50 -0.30
N MET A 244 -12.89 -15.07 0.97
CA MET A 244 -11.83 -15.21 1.98
C MET A 244 -11.47 -16.67 2.28
N VAL A 245 -12.43 -17.59 2.16
CA VAL A 245 -12.18 -19.04 2.25
C VAL A 245 -11.46 -19.56 1.01
N GLN A 246 -11.87 -19.12 -0.19
CA GLN A 246 -11.24 -19.50 -1.44
C GLN A 246 -9.80 -19.00 -1.53
N ARG A 247 -9.53 -17.74 -1.16
CA ARG A 247 -8.20 -17.14 -1.14
C ARG A 247 -7.19 -17.96 -0.36
N ARG A 248 -7.57 -18.51 0.80
CA ARG A 248 -6.67 -19.38 1.60
C ARG A 248 -6.20 -20.63 0.86
N ARG A 249 -6.92 -21.05 -0.18
CA ARG A 249 -6.58 -22.21 -1.03
C ARG A 249 -6.00 -21.79 -2.38
N PHE A 250 -6.01 -20.50 -2.69
CA PHE A 250 -5.48 -19.95 -3.92
C PHE A 250 -3.99 -20.28 -4.04
N LYS A 251 -3.61 -20.78 -5.21
CA LYS A 251 -2.22 -21.08 -5.55
C LYS A 251 -1.76 -20.18 -6.69
N PRO A 252 -1.14 -19.03 -6.37
CA PRO A 252 -0.71 -18.07 -7.38
C PRO A 252 0.15 -18.66 -8.51
N ASP A 253 0.93 -19.71 -8.22
CA ASP A 253 1.77 -20.41 -9.18
C ASP A 253 0.99 -21.29 -10.17
N GLN A 254 -0.19 -21.76 -9.79
CA GLN A 254 -0.99 -22.73 -10.55
C GLN A 254 -2.29 -22.14 -11.11
N GLU A 255 -2.62 -20.91 -10.76
CA GLU A 255 -3.87 -20.24 -11.13
C GLU A 255 -3.62 -18.98 -11.98
N PRO A 256 -4.62 -18.53 -12.78
CA PRO A 256 -4.43 -17.38 -13.65
C PRO A 256 -4.40 -16.07 -12.87
N VAL A 257 -3.29 -15.31 -13.02
CA VAL A 257 -3.17 -13.95 -12.49
C VAL A 257 -2.99 -12.98 -13.66
N SER A 258 -4.01 -12.16 -13.88
CA SER A 258 -4.00 -11.06 -14.85
C SER A 258 -4.50 -9.82 -14.15
N VAL A 259 -3.61 -8.84 -14.03
CA VAL A 259 -3.75 -7.64 -13.21
C VAL A 259 -4.04 -6.42 -14.09
N TYR A 260 -5.06 -5.66 -13.70
CA TYR A 260 -5.33 -4.31 -14.21
C TYR A 260 -4.84 -3.29 -13.19
N GLU A 261 -3.74 -2.61 -13.50
CA GLU A 261 -3.17 -1.56 -12.64
C GLU A 261 -3.90 -0.24 -12.85
N VAL A 262 -4.23 0.47 -11.76
CA VAL A 262 -5.07 1.67 -11.80
C VAL A 262 -4.60 2.75 -10.82
N HIS A 263 -4.55 3.99 -11.31
CA HIS A 263 -4.52 5.18 -10.48
C HIS A 263 -5.95 5.72 -10.34
N LEU A 264 -6.54 5.57 -9.14
CA LEU A 264 -7.96 5.90 -8.91
C LEU A 264 -8.32 7.35 -9.25
N GLY A 265 -7.41 8.30 -9.02
CA GLY A 265 -7.66 9.73 -9.23
C GLY A 265 -7.67 10.19 -10.68
N SER A 266 -7.21 9.36 -11.62
CA SER A 266 -7.12 9.71 -13.05
C SER A 266 -7.69 8.65 -14.00
N TRP A 267 -8.24 7.56 -13.47
CA TRP A 267 -8.98 6.59 -14.29
C TRP A 267 -10.22 7.23 -14.93
N GLN A 268 -11.14 7.73 -14.10
CA GLN A 268 -12.33 8.47 -14.50
C GLN A 268 -12.63 9.57 -13.46
N ARG A 269 -13.35 10.60 -13.91
CA ARG A 269 -13.93 11.66 -13.06
C ARG A 269 -15.44 11.69 -13.23
N ASP A 270 -16.14 12.37 -12.33
CA ASP A 270 -17.57 12.66 -12.51
C ASP A 270 -17.79 13.72 -13.60
N ALA A 271 -19.05 14.08 -13.86
CA ALA A 271 -19.39 15.05 -14.92
C ALA A 271 -18.89 16.47 -14.59
N GLU A 272 -18.69 16.76 -13.30
CA GLU A 272 -18.22 18.02 -12.76
C GLU A 272 -16.68 18.09 -12.67
N GLY A 273 -15.97 16.99 -12.97
CA GLY A 273 -14.51 16.90 -12.94
C GLY A 273 -13.92 16.55 -11.56
N ASN A 274 -14.74 16.17 -10.59
CA ASN A 274 -14.28 15.68 -9.30
C ASN A 274 -13.82 14.22 -9.37
N TYR A 275 -13.05 13.82 -8.36
CA TYR A 275 -12.73 12.42 -8.15
C TYR A 275 -13.98 11.60 -7.91
N LEU A 276 -14.00 10.38 -8.44
CA LEU A 276 -15.02 9.40 -8.09
C LEU A 276 -14.83 8.94 -6.65
N SER A 277 -15.96 8.73 -5.95
CA SER A 277 -15.92 8.09 -4.63
C SER A 277 -15.53 6.61 -4.75
N TYR A 278 -15.07 6.01 -3.65
CA TYR A 278 -14.84 4.56 -3.60
C TYR A 278 -16.10 3.77 -3.97
N GLY A 279 -17.29 4.22 -3.56
CA GLY A 279 -18.57 3.60 -3.93
C GLY A 279 -18.95 3.74 -5.42
N ASP A 280 -18.54 4.82 -6.10
CA ASP A 280 -18.69 4.95 -7.55
C ASP A 280 -17.67 4.09 -8.31
N LEU A 281 -16.43 4.06 -7.82
CA LEU A 281 -15.38 3.18 -8.34
C LEU A 281 -15.80 1.71 -8.21
N ALA A 282 -16.36 1.30 -7.07
CA ALA A 282 -16.84 -0.06 -6.85
C ALA A 282 -17.78 -0.50 -7.97
N ARG A 283 -18.75 0.34 -8.34
CA ARG A 283 -19.72 0.03 -9.39
C ARG A 283 -19.12 0.11 -10.80
N ARG A 284 -18.35 1.16 -11.11
CA ARG A 284 -17.89 1.45 -12.48
C ARG A 284 -16.62 0.67 -12.84
N LEU A 285 -15.59 0.73 -12.00
CA LEU A 285 -14.29 0.11 -12.25
C LEU A 285 -14.41 -1.41 -12.21
N VAL A 286 -15.08 -1.97 -11.20
CA VAL A 286 -15.19 -3.44 -11.08
C VAL A 286 -16.00 -4.02 -12.22
N ALA A 287 -17.08 -3.37 -12.65
CA ALA A 287 -17.84 -3.79 -13.83
C ALA A 287 -16.97 -3.76 -15.10
N TYR A 288 -16.17 -2.70 -15.28
CA TYR A 288 -15.26 -2.56 -16.41
C TYR A 288 -14.20 -3.67 -16.42
N VAL A 289 -13.47 -3.83 -15.32
CA VAL A 289 -12.40 -4.84 -15.17
C VAL A 289 -12.96 -6.26 -15.35
N SER A 290 -14.12 -6.56 -14.76
CA SER A 290 -14.79 -7.85 -14.90
C SER A 290 -15.20 -8.12 -16.35
N SER A 291 -15.69 -7.11 -17.07
CA SER A 291 -16.08 -7.24 -18.48
C SER A 291 -14.91 -7.54 -19.41
N LEU A 292 -13.69 -7.14 -19.01
CA LEU A 292 -12.44 -7.46 -19.72
C LEU A 292 -11.80 -8.75 -19.22
N GLY A 293 -12.36 -9.41 -18.21
CA GLY A 293 -11.94 -10.73 -17.76
C GLY A 293 -10.65 -10.77 -16.93
N PHE A 294 -10.10 -9.63 -16.49
CA PHE A 294 -8.99 -9.58 -15.52
C PHE A 294 -9.35 -10.33 -14.23
N THR A 295 -8.35 -10.79 -13.50
CA THR A 295 -8.57 -11.51 -12.22
C THR A 295 -8.27 -10.65 -11.00
N HIS A 296 -7.46 -9.61 -11.16
CA HIS A 296 -7.07 -8.70 -10.07
C HIS A 296 -7.05 -7.25 -10.54
N ILE A 297 -7.26 -6.34 -9.60
CA ILE A 297 -6.96 -4.91 -9.70
C ILE A 297 -5.74 -4.65 -8.81
N GLU A 298 -4.72 -3.99 -9.34
CA GLU A 298 -3.65 -3.41 -8.53
C GLU A 298 -3.86 -1.90 -8.43
N LEU A 299 -4.04 -1.44 -7.21
CA LEU A 299 -4.16 -0.02 -6.91
C LEU A 299 -2.76 0.54 -6.75
N MET A 300 -2.42 1.58 -7.53
CA MET A 300 -1.34 2.50 -7.16
C MET A 300 -1.60 3.04 -5.75
N PRO A 301 -0.57 3.53 -5.02
CA PRO A 301 -0.71 3.72 -3.57
C PRO A 301 -1.90 4.60 -3.18
N ILE A 302 -2.84 4.01 -2.44
CA ILE A 302 -4.01 4.70 -1.88
C ILE A 302 -3.80 5.09 -0.42
N THR A 303 -2.65 4.79 0.17
CA THR A 303 -2.24 5.33 1.48
C THR A 303 -2.33 6.85 1.46
N GLU A 304 -2.78 7.48 2.54
CA GLU A 304 -2.90 8.94 2.58
C GLU A 304 -1.56 9.63 2.27
N HIS A 305 -1.60 10.60 1.36
CA HIS A 305 -0.43 11.28 0.81
C HIS A 305 -0.75 12.74 0.48
N PRO A 306 0.18 13.70 0.67
CA PRO A 306 -0.11 15.13 0.56
C PRO A 306 -0.11 15.65 -0.88
N LEU A 307 0.56 14.96 -1.82
CA LEU A 307 0.82 15.46 -3.17
C LEU A 307 0.33 14.48 -4.25
N ASP A 308 -0.61 14.90 -5.10
CA ASP A 308 -1.13 14.05 -6.20
C ASP A 308 -0.04 13.67 -7.21
N ALA A 309 0.90 14.58 -7.49
CA ALA A 309 2.00 14.36 -8.42
C ALA A 309 3.00 13.32 -7.93
N SER A 310 2.91 12.88 -6.66
CA SER A 310 3.66 11.71 -6.19
C SER A 310 3.03 10.38 -6.64
N TRP A 311 1.81 10.43 -7.20
CA TRP A 311 0.98 9.28 -7.57
C TRP A 311 0.65 8.34 -6.39
N GLY A 312 0.91 8.80 -5.16
CA GLY A 312 0.77 8.05 -3.93
C GLY A 312 2.09 7.54 -3.34
N TYR A 313 3.20 7.56 -4.08
CA TYR A 313 4.50 7.01 -3.63
C TYR A 313 5.22 7.86 -2.57
N GLN A 314 4.61 8.93 -2.06
CA GLN A 314 5.10 9.71 -0.93
C GLN A 314 4.06 9.77 0.20
N PRO A 315 3.77 8.64 0.86
CA PRO A 315 2.71 8.56 1.86
C PRO A 315 3.08 9.20 3.19
N THR A 316 2.07 9.71 3.90
CA THR A 316 2.18 10.22 5.27
C THR A 316 1.24 9.52 6.26
N GLY A 317 0.17 8.86 5.80
CA GLY A 317 -0.81 8.15 6.66
C GLY A 317 -0.93 6.65 6.36
N TYR A 318 -0.02 5.84 6.91
CA TYR A 318 0.17 4.40 6.59
C TYR A 318 -0.96 3.43 6.96
N PHE A 319 -1.96 3.91 7.70
CA PHE A 319 -3.11 3.14 8.18
C PHE A 319 -4.45 3.72 7.70
N ALA A 320 -4.42 4.58 6.67
CA ALA A 320 -5.62 5.17 6.11
C ALA A 320 -5.62 5.12 4.58
N PRO A 321 -6.73 4.69 3.95
CA PRO A 321 -6.98 5.04 2.57
C PRO A 321 -7.15 6.55 2.45
N THR A 322 -6.70 7.12 1.34
CA THR A 322 -6.74 8.57 1.13
C THR A 322 -8.17 9.09 1.13
N SER A 323 -8.37 10.16 1.88
CA SER A 323 -9.65 10.87 2.02
C SER A 323 -10.18 11.47 0.71
N ARG A 324 -9.38 11.47 -0.37
CA ARG A 324 -9.77 11.97 -1.70
C ARG A 324 -11.01 11.27 -2.27
N TYR A 325 -11.21 9.99 -1.95
CA TYR A 325 -12.27 9.15 -2.54
C TYR A 325 -13.34 8.72 -1.54
N GLY A 326 -13.19 9.06 -0.25
CA GLY A 326 -14.15 8.70 0.79
C GLY A 326 -13.46 8.27 2.09
N THR A 327 -14.22 7.59 2.93
CA THR A 327 -13.79 7.05 4.22
C THR A 327 -13.17 5.66 4.08
N VAL A 328 -12.58 5.15 5.17
CA VAL A 328 -12.10 3.76 5.22
C VAL A 328 -13.21 2.73 4.99
N ASP A 329 -14.44 3.00 5.43
CA ASP A 329 -15.57 2.08 5.19
C ASP A 329 -16.02 2.10 3.73
N ASP A 330 -15.96 3.24 3.05
CA ASP A 330 -16.21 3.32 1.61
C ASP A 330 -15.16 2.50 0.84
N PHE A 331 -13.90 2.50 1.29
CA PHE A 331 -12.85 1.66 0.71
C PHE A 331 -13.08 0.17 1.00
N ARG A 332 -13.51 -0.19 2.21
CA ARG A 332 -13.90 -1.59 2.53
C ARG A 332 -15.06 -2.05 1.65
N GLU A 333 -16.04 -1.19 1.37
CA GLU A 333 -17.12 -1.48 0.42
C GLU A 333 -16.60 -1.72 -1.00
N PHE A 334 -15.63 -0.92 -1.46
CA PHE A 334 -14.98 -1.15 -2.75
C PHE A 334 -14.36 -2.56 -2.83
N VAL A 335 -13.62 -2.96 -1.80
CA VAL A 335 -12.99 -4.29 -1.75
C VAL A 335 -14.03 -5.41 -1.64
N ASP A 336 -15.06 -5.26 -0.79
CA ASP A 336 -16.16 -6.21 -0.64
C ASP A 336 -16.88 -6.44 -1.99
N TYR A 337 -17.07 -5.36 -2.77
CA TYR A 337 -17.66 -5.43 -4.09
C TYR A 337 -16.75 -6.13 -5.12
N CYS A 338 -15.44 -5.87 -5.09
CA CYS A 338 -14.45 -6.62 -5.90
C CYS A 338 -14.54 -8.13 -5.63
N HIS A 339 -14.53 -8.53 -4.36
CA HIS A 339 -14.59 -9.94 -3.95
C HIS A 339 -15.90 -10.61 -4.37
N GLN A 340 -17.03 -9.93 -4.24
CA GLN A 340 -18.33 -10.42 -4.73
C GLN A 340 -18.36 -10.60 -6.26
N ALA A 341 -17.58 -9.81 -6.99
CA ALA A 341 -17.38 -9.95 -8.44
C ALA A 341 -16.29 -10.97 -8.83
N GLY A 342 -15.61 -11.59 -7.84
CA GLY A 342 -14.52 -12.53 -8.07
C GLY A 342 -13.23 -11.87 -8.56
N ILE A 343 -13.00 -10.62 -8.17
CA ILE A 343 -11.81 -9.83 -8.51
C ILE A 343 -10.99 -9.61 -7.24
N GLY A 344 -9.71 -9.98 -7.28
CA GLY A 344 -8.80 -9.71 -6.17
C GLY A 344 -8.26 -8.28 -6.18
N VAL A 345 -7.89 -7.75 -5.02
CA VAL A 345 -7.36 -6.39 -4.87
C VAL A 345 -5.95 -6.42 -4.30
N ILE A 346 -5.01 -5.86 -5.05
CA ILE A 346 -3.60 -5.68 -4.67
C ILE A 346 -3.34 -4.20 -4.43
N LEU A 347 -2.52 -3.86 -3.44
CA LEU A 347 -2.12 -2.49 -3.17
C LEU A 347 -0.61 -2.31 -3.36
N ASP A 348 -0.22 -1.28 -4.09
CA ASP A 348 1.12 -0.72 -4.04
C ASP A 348 1.38 -0.13 -2.66
N TRP A 349 2.22 -0.84 -1.91
CA TRP A 349 2.60 -0.52 -0.55
C TRP A 349 4.04 0.00 -0.53
N VAL A 350 4.27 1.10 0.18
CA VAL A 350 5.50 1.90 0.07
C VAL A 350 6.28 1.88 1.39
N PRO A 351 6.99 0.77 1.71
CA PRO A 351 7.79 0.64 2.92
C PRO A 351 9.22 1.19 2.77
N GLY A 352 9.62 1.61 1.56
CA GLY A 352 11.01 1.97 1.25
C GLY A 352 11.43 3.35 1.80
N HIS A 353 10.49 4.30 1.82
CA HIS A 353 10.76 5.70 2.13
C HIS A 353 9.46 6.45 2.49
N PHE A 354 9.61 7.68 2.98
CA PHE A 354 8.53 8.62 3.28
C PHE A 354 9.00 10.08 3.07
N PRO A 355 8.11 11.05 2.80
CA PRO A 355 8.51 12.41 2.48
C PRO A 355 8.90 13.23 3.73
N LYS A 356 9.43 14.44 3.51
CA LYS A 356 9.94 15.34 4.55
C LYS A 356 8.88 16.28 5.13
N ASP A 357 7.61 16.09 4.78
CA ASP A 357 6.52 16.94 5.27
C ASP A 357 6.48 17.03 6.80
N ASP A 358 6.45 18.26 7.31
CA ASP A 358 6.53 18.53 8.76
C ASP A 358 5.38 17.90 9.55
N HIS A 359 4.20 17.72 8.94
CA HIS A 359 3.06 17.08 9.58
C HIS A 359 3.19 15.56 9.69
N GLY A 360 4.11 14.94 8.92
CA GLY A 360 4.31 13.50 8.83
C GLY A 360 5.41 12.97 9.78
N LEU A 361 6.03 11.85 9.39
CA LEU A 361 6.97 11.09 10.22
C LEU A 361 8.35 11.74 10.37
N ALA A 362 8.70 12.70 9.51
CA ALA A 362 10.02 13.33 9.49
C ALA A 362 10.34 14.00 10.83
N ARG A 363 11.49 13.69 11.43
CA ARG A 363 11.92 14.23 12.73
C ARG A 363 10.80 14.24 13.78
N PHE A 364 10.07 13.13 13.88
CA PHE A 364 8.76 13.08 14.54
C PHE A 364 8.75 13.70 15.94
N ASP A 365 9.73 13.36 16.79
CA ASP A 365 9.91 13.91 18.13
C ASP A 365 11.14 14.82 18.24
N SER A 366 11.43 15.56 17.17
CA SER A 366 12.64 16.38 16.91
C SER A 366 13.94 15.61 16.67
N THR A 367 13.94 14.29 16.86
CA THR A 367 15.05 13.37 16.54
C THR A 367 14.76 12.56 15.27
N TYR A 368 15.79 11.93 14.70
CA TYR A 368 15.63 10.95 13.61
C TYR A 368 15.00 9.66 14.15
N LEU A 369 13.67 9.68 14.30
CA LEU A 369 12.91 8.65 15.02
C LEU A 369 12.58 7.46 14.10
N TYR A 370 11.91 7.75 12.98
CA TYR A 370 11.49 6.77 11.97
C TYR A 370 12.58 6.54 10.93
N GLU A 371 13.31 7.59 10.58
CA GLU A 371 14.42 7.60 9.63
C GLU A 371 15.77 7.27 10.29
N TYR A 372 16.76 6.90 9.48
CA TYR A 372 18.12 6.67 10.00
C TYR A 372 18.75 7.95 10.56
N PRO A 373 19.39 7.89 11.75
CA PRO A 373 20.18 9.01 12.26
C PRO A 373 21.46 9.25 11.43
N ASP A 374 21.97 8.24 10.73
CA ASP A 374 23.14 8.34 9.87
C ASP A 374 22.80 9.06 8.53
N PRO A 375 23.36 10.24 8.24
CA PRO A 375 23.13 10.96 6.99
C PRO A 375 23.46 10.17 5.72
N ALA A 376 24.41 9.23 5.78
CA ALA A 376 24.80 8.41 4.64
C ALA A 376 23.70 7.39 4.25
N ARG A 377 22.79 7.08 5.18
CA ARG A 377 21.70 6.11 4.98
C ARG A 377 20.31 6.77 4.96
N ARG A 378 20.19 7.94 5.60
CA ARG A 378 18.92 8.61 5.91
C ARG A 378 18.07 8.97 4.72
N GLU A 379 18.66 9.35 3.59
CA GLU A 379 17.90 10.01 2.53
C GLU A 379 18.15 9.40 1.15
N HIS A 380 17.08 9.29 0.37
CA HIS A 380 17.18 9.18 -1.09
C HIS A 380 17.23 10.60 -1.67
N ARG A 381 18.44 11.15 -1.82
CA ARG A 381 18.65 12.56 -2.19
C ARG A 381 17.98 12.92 -3.52
N GLY A 382 18.04 12.04 -4.51
CA GLY A 382 17.40 12.24 -5.82
C GLY A 382 15.87 12.37 -5.75
N TRP A 383 15.24 11.81 -4.71
CA TRP A 383 13.78 11.86 -4.50
C TRP A 383 13.37 12.91 -3.45
N GLY A 384 14.33 13.40 -2.65
CA GLY A 384 14.05 14.31 -1.54
C GLY A 384 13.35 13.66 -0.35
N THR A 385 13.39 12.32 -0.23
CA THR A 385 12.65 11.55 0.79
C THR A 385 13.58 10.90 1.83
N LEU A 386 13.01 10.50 2.95
CA LEU A 386 13.67 9.84 4.07
C LEU A 386 13.49 8.32 4.02
N VAL A 387 14.49 7.57 4.45
CA VAL A 387 14.51 6.10 4.48
C VAL A 387 14.24 5.61 5.90
N PHE A 388 13.32 4.65 6.05
CA PHE A 388 13.01 4.04 7.33
C PHE A 388 14.22 3.35 7.96
N ASN A 389 14.38 3.50 9.28
CA ASN A 389 15.37 2.78 10.07
C ASN A 389 14.87 1.36 10.37
N TYR A 390 15.09 0.44 9.44
CA TYR A 390 14.67 -0.97 9.56
C TYR A 390 15.29 -1.70 10.77
N GLY A 391 16.42 -1.19 11.29
CA GLY A 391 17.10 -1.74 12.47
C GLY A 391 16.41 -1.42 13.79
N ARG A 392 15.42 -0.50 13.80
CA ARG A 392 14.71 -0.09 15.01
C ARG A 392 13.40 -0.88 15.17
N ASN A 393 13.27 -1.60 16.29
CA ASN A 393 12.12 -2.47 16.56
C ASN A 393 10.76 -1.81 16.34
N GLN A 394 10.55 -0.59 16.84
CA GLN A 394 9.26 0.11 16.72
C GLN A 394 8.97 0.54 15.28
N VAL A 395 10.00 0.89 14.50
CA VAL A 395 9.86 1.27 13.07
C VAL A 395 9.55 0.04 12.23
N LYS A 396 10.30 -1.05 12.45
CA LYS A 396 10.01 -2.35 11.85
C LYS A 396 8.57 -2.80 12.16
N ASN A 397 8.14 -2.66 13.41
CA ASN A 397 6.79 -3.00 13.84
C ASN A 397 5.71 -2.13 13.22
N PHE A 398 5.96 -0.83 13.07
CA PHE A 398 5.07 0.08 12.36
C PHE A 398 4.78 -0.41 10.93
N LEU A 399 5.83 -0.78 10.19
CA LEU A 399 5.70 -1.31 8.83
C LEU A 399 5.03 -2.69 8.79
N LEU A 400 5.43 -3.63 9.66
CA LEU A 400 4.78 -4.94 9.76
C LEU A 400 3.29 -4.83 10.10
N ALA A 401 2.95 -3.92 11.02
CA ALA A 401 1.57 -3.65 11.40
C ALA A 401 0.78 -2.98 10.27
N SER A 402 1.39 -2.08 9.49
CA SER A 402 0.76 -1.46 8.31
C SER A 402 0.43 -2.51 7.24
N ALA A 403 1.36 -3.42 6.93
CA ALA A 403 1.07 -4.53 6.02
C ALA A 403 -0.09 -5.41 6.54
N CYS A 404 -0.10 -5.72 7.84
CA CYS A 404 -1.20 -6.47 8.46
C CYS A 404 -2.53 -5.71 8.43
N PHE A 405 -2.52 -4.40 8.62
CA PHE A 405 -3.72 -3.56 8.57
C PHE A 405 -4.41 -3.70 7.21
N TRP A 406 -3.68 -3.56 6.11
CA TRP A 406 -4.26 -3.67 4.77
C TRP A 406 -4.81 -5.08 4.47
N LEU A 407 -4.09 -6.13 4.87
CA LEU A 407 -4.49 -7.51 4.60
C LEU A 407 -5.61 -8.04 5.52
N GLU A 408 -5.69 -7.54 6.75
CA GLU A 408 -6.64 -7.99 7.79
C GLU A 408 -7.84 -7.06 7.96
N GLU A 409 -7.65 -5.74 8.03
CA GLU A 409 -8.74 -4.77 8.26
C GLU A 409 -9.41 -4.27 6.98
N CYS A 410 -8.71 -4.37 5.84
CA CYS A 410 -9.20 -4.01 4.51
C CYS A 410 -9.33 -5.21 3.56
N HIS A 411 -9.11 -6.43 4.07
CA HIS A 411 -9.22 -7.70 3.33
C HIS A 411 -8.41 -7.81 2.02
N LEU A 412 -7.39 -6.97 1.78
CA LEU A 412 -6.64 -7.01 0.52
C LEU A 412 -6.01 -8.38 0.25
N ASP A 413 -5.90 -8.73 -1.04
CA ASP A 413 -5.38 -10.01 -1.52
C ASP A 413 -3.90 -9.97 -1.88
N GLY A 414 -3.30 -8.79 -1.90
CA GLY A 414 -1.88 -8.67 -2.14
C GLY A 414 -1.29 -7.30 -1.81
N LEU A 415 0.03 -7.29 -1.70
CA LEU A 415 0.85 -6.08 -1.62
C LEU A 415 1.94 -6.15 -2.68
N ARG A 416 2.14 -5.07 -3.42
CA ARG A 416 3.29 -4.88 -4.31
C ARG A 416 4.22 -3.84 -3.70
N VAL A 417 5.51 -4.16 -3.64
CA VAL A 417 6.56 -3.27 -3.13
C VAL A 417 7.36 -2.74 -4.32
N ASP A 418 7.24 -1.43 -4.53
CA ASP A 418 8.01 -0.68 -5.51
C ASP A 418 9.46 -0.44 -5.03
N ALA A 419 10.37 -0.33 -6.00
CA ALA A 419 11.76 0.04 -5.83
C ALA A 419 12.49 -0.74 -4.71
N VAL A 420 12.33 -2.06 -4.65
CA VAL A 420 12.98 -2.90 -3.61
C VAL A 420 14.50 -2.73 -3.61
N ALA A 421 15.10 -2.44 -4.76
CA ALA A 421 16.52 -2.10 -4.87
C ALA A 421 16.91 -0.89 -4.00
N SER A 422 16.03 0.11 -3.84
CA SER A 422 16.28 1.27 -2.98
C SER A 422 16.41 0.90 -1.50
N MET A 423 15.78 -0.20 -1.11
CA MET A 423 15.88 -0.76 0.24
C MET A 423 17.12 -1.62 0.41
N LEU A 424 17.44 -2.46 -0.59
CA LEU A 424 18.47 -3.49 -0.53
C LEU A 424 19.90 -2.94 -0.54
N TYR A 425 20.12 -1.77 -1.14
CA TYR A 425 21.46 -1.24 -1.40
C TYR A 425 21.76 0.03 -0.62
N LEU A 426 22.87 0.03 0.11
CA LEU A 426 23.39 1.20 0.85
C LEU A 426 23.92 2.29 -0.09
N ASP A 427 24.26 1.94 -1.33
CA ASP A 427 24.76 2.83 -2.38
C ASP A 427 23.71 3.19 -3.44
N TYR A 428 22.44 2.82 -3.24
CA TYR A 428 21.37 3.14 -4.18
C TYR A 428 21.30 4.64 -4.47
N ALA A 429 21.54 5.00 -5.74
CA ALA A 429 21.57 6.38 -6.24
C ALA A 429 22.49 7.31 -5.42
N ARG A 430 23.65 6.79 -4.96
CA ARG A 430 24.68 7.54 -4.22
C ARG A 430 26.03 7.41 -4.90
N ASP A 431 26.78 8.51 -4.94
CA ASP A 431 28.13 8.49 -5.51
C ASP A 431 29.14 7.85 -4.55
N SER A 432 30.30 7.47 -5.10
CA SER A 432 31.42 6.93 -4.30
C SER A 432 31.84 7.92 -3.22
N GLY A 433 31.86 7.48 -1.97
CA GLY A 433 32.19 8.30 -0.80
C GLY A 433 30.98 8.95 -0.11
N GLU A 434 29.77 8.80 -0.67
CA GLU A 434 28.52 9.28 -0.06
C GLU A 434 27.77 8.22 0.76
N TRP A 435 28.28 6.99 0.78
CA TRP A 435 27.71 5.85 1.50
C TRP A 435 28.80 5.08 2.26
N VAL A 436 28.37 4.26 3.23
CA VAL A 436 29.25 3.47 4.08
C VAL A 436 28.91 1.98 3.91
N PRO A 437 29.90 1.09 3.70
CA PRO A 437 29.67 -0.35 3.63
C PRO A 437 29.07 -0.95 4.89
N ASN A 438 28.40 -2.10 4.73
CA ASN A 438 27.95 -2.91 5.86
C ASN A 438 29.15 -3.49 6.65
N PRO A 439 28.94 -4.08 7.84
CA PRO A 439 30.02 -4.63 8.66
C PRO A 439 30.89 -5.72 7.99
N PHE A 440 30.46 -6.28 6.86
CA PHE A 440 31.20 -7.26 6.07
C PHE A 440 31.88 -6.67 4.82
N GLY A 441 31.78 -5.35 4.61
CA GLY A 441 32.42 -4.63 3.52
C GLY A 441 31.62 -4.57 2.21
N GLY A 442 30.40 -5.10 2.18
CA GLY A 442 29.52 -5.04 1.02
C GLY A 442 28.56 -3.84 1.05
N ASN A 443 27.80 -3.65 -0.03
CA ASN A 443 26.79 -2.60 -0.15
C ASN A 443 25.37 -3.04 0.23
N GLU A 444 25.21 -4.28 0.70
CA GLU A 444 23.91 -4.82 1.10
C GLU A 444 23.43 -4.19 2.41
N ASN A 445 22.18 -3.71 2.41
CA ASN A 445 21.49 -3.19 3.58
C ASN A 445 20.90 -4.34 4.40
N LEU A 446 21.70 -4.88 5.32
CA LEU A 446 21.36 -6.08 6.10
C LEU A 446 20.06 -5.94 6.89
N GLU A 447 19.78 -4.76 7.43
CA GLU A 447 18.57 -4.50 8.21
C GLU A 447 17.32 -4.50 7.31
N ALA A 448 17.40 -3.94 6.10
CA ALA A 448 16.30 -4.00 5.13
C ALA A 448 16.05 -5.43 4.64
N ILE A 449 17.12 -6.20 4.37
CA ILE A 449 17.02 -7.62 3.99
C ILE A 449 16.34 -8.44 5.11
N ALA A 450 16.74 -8.21 6.36
CA ALA A 450 16.13 -8.87 7.51
C ALA A 450 14.65 -8.52 7.64
N PHE A 451 14.30 -7.24 7.48
CA PHE A 451 12.91 -6.77 7.50
C PHE A 451 12.07 -7.42 6.40
N LEU A 452 12.53 -7.43 5.14
CA LEU A 452 11.79 -8.01 4.02
C LEU A 452 11.56 -9.52 4.20
N ARG A 453 12.54 -10.25 4.73
CA ARG A 453 12.39 -11.67 5.05
C ARG A 453 11.34 -11.88 6.15
N GLU A 454 11.41 -11.10 7.23
CA GLU A 454 10.45 -11.19 8.34
C GLU A 454 9.03 -10.82 7.88
N LEU A 455 8.89 -9.76 7.09
CA LEU A 455 7.63 -9.34 6.46
C LEU A 455 6.99 -10.49 5.68
N ASN A 456 7.73 -11.09 4.75
CA ASN A 456 7.23 -12.18 3.92
C ASN A 456 6.89 -13.42 4.76
N GLU A 457 7.73 -13.79 5.74
CA GLU A 457 7.44 -14.91 6.65
C GLU A 457 6.15 -14.69 7.45
N VAL A 458 5.92 -13.48 7.95
CA VAL A 458 4.71 -13.11 8.70
C VAL A 458 3.50 -13.19 7.78
N ILE A 459 3.57 -12.59 6.59
CA ILE A 459 2.44 -12.53 5.65
C ILE A 459 2.05 -13.93 5.17
N HIS A 460 3.00 -14.73 4.68
CA HIS A 460 2.71 -16.08 4.18
C HIS A 460 2.13 -17.00 5.25
N ARG A 461 2.57 -16.84 6.51
CA ARG A 461 2.06 -17.64 7.63
C ARG A 461 0.65 -17.25 8.04
N ARG A 462 0.35 -15.95 8.01
CA ARG A 462 -0.87 -15.38 8.61
C ARG A 462 -2.00 -15.23 7.60
N TYR A 463 -1.66 -14.98 6.34
CA TYR A 463 -2.59 -14.77 5.24
C TYR A 463 -2.25 -15.67 4.04
N PRO A 464 -2.44 -17.01 4.15
CA PRO A 464 -2.20 -17.92 3.03
C PRO A 464 -2.96 -17.49 1.77
N GLY A 465 -2.30 -17.60 0.62
CA GLY A 465 -2.85 -17.24 -0.70
C GLY A 465 -2.77 -15.75 -1.06
N VAL A 466 -2.28 -14.89 -0.17
CA VAL A 466 -2.00 -13.49 -0.51
C VAL A 466 -0.80 -13.38 -1.46
N LEU A 467 -0.89 -12.48 -2.44
CA LEU A 467 0.19 -12.13 -3.34
C LEU A 467 1.12 -11.11 -2.70
N ILE A 468 2.42 -11.38 -2.67
CA ILE A 468 3.41 -10.36 -2.31
C ILE A 468 4.43 -10.24 -3.45
N ILE A 469 4.47 -9.06 -4.06
CA ILE A 469 5.10 -8.83 -5.36
C ILE A 469 6.23 -7.80 -5.18
N ALA A 470 7.39 -8.06 -5.76
CA ALA A 470 8.52 -7.14 -5.75
C ALA A 470 8.76 -6.53 -7.14
N GLU A 471 9.03 -5.23 -7.19
CA GLU A 471 9.80 -4.63 -8.28
C GLU A 471 11.25 -4.47 -7.81
N GLU A 472 12.16 -5.21 -8.44
CA GLU A 472 13.58 -5.22 -8.11
C GLU A 472 14.40 -5.24 -9.41
N SER A 473 15.18 -4.19 -9.63
CA SER A 473 15.77 -3.84 -10.94
C SER A 473 17.29 -4.06 -11.05
N THR A 474 17.94 -4.61 -10.03
CA THR A 474 19.41 -4.79 -9.95
C THR A 474 19.88 -6.25 -9.99
N ALA A 475 19.05 -7.15 -10.52
CA ALA A 475 19.33 -8.58 -10.65
C ALA A 475 19.66 -9.29 -9.32
N TRP A 476 19.09 -8.82 -8.20
CA TRP A 476 19.21 -9.50 -6.92
C TRP A 476 18.69 -10.95 -7.07
N PRO A 477 19.45 -11.95 -6.60
CA PRO A 477 19.06 -13.35 -6.78
C PRO A 477 18.05 -13.79 -5.72
N LEU A 478 17.22 -14.77 -6.07
CA LEU A 478 16.31 -15.48 -5.14
C LEU A 478 15.25 -14.55 -4.50
N VAL A 479 14.81 -13.50 -5.21
CA VAL A 479 13.81 -12.55 -4.70
C VAL A 479 12.51 -13.30 -4.34
N THR A 480 12.09 -14.22 -5.21
CA THR A 480 10.83 -14.97 -5.08
C THR A 480 11.01 -16.36 -4.44
N ARG A 481 12.13 -16.57 -3.74
CA ARG A 481 12.41 -17.83 -3.05
C ARG A 481 12.29 -17.67 -1.53
N PRO A 482 11.88 -18.73 -0.81
CA PRO A 482 11.82 -18.73 0.65
C PRO A 482 13.10 -18.27 1.34
N SER A 483 12.93 -17.60 2.48
CA SER A 483 14.02 -17.07 3.32
C SER A 483 15.03 -18.14 3.77
N TRP A 484 14.57 -19.36 4.05
CA TRP A 484 15.43 -20.48 4.45
C TRP A 484 16.34 -21.01 3.33
N MET A 485 16.07 -20.66 2.07
CA MET A 485 16.98 -20.89 0.93
C MET A 485 17.89 -19.67 0.65
N GLY A 486 17.85 -18.63 1.49
CA GLY A 486 18.57 -17.38 1.27
C GLY A 486 17.79 -16.34 0.46
N GLY A 487 16.56 -16.61 0.06
CA GLY A 487 15.74 -15.65 -0.69
C GLY A 487 15.14 -14.52 0.15
N LEU A 488 14.43 -13.60 -0.50
CA LEU A 488 13.73 -12.50 0.19
C LEU A 488 12.30 -12.90 0.63
N GLY A 489 11.75 -13.97 0.06
CA GLY A 489 10.43 -14.51 0.43
C GLY A 489 9.25 -13.95 -0.36
N PHE A 490 9.48 -13.13 -1.39
CA PHE A 490 8.38 -12.65 -2.22
C PHE A 490 7.70 -13.80 -2.97
N GLY A 491 6.42 -13.64 -3.31
CA GLY A 491 5.69 -14.61 -4.13
C GLY A 491 5.98 -14.45 -5.62
N MET A 492 6.16 -13.19 -6.07
CA MET A 492 6.41 -12.83 -7.47
C MET A 492 7.37 -11.65 -7.59
N LYS A 493 7.99 -11.51 -8.78
CA LYS A 493 8.87 -10.39 -9.14
C LYS A 493 8.49 -9.85 -10.51
N TRP A 494 8.47 -8.54 -10.68
CA TRP A 494 8.35 -7.92 -12.00
C TRP A 494 9.56 -8.24 -12.88
N ASN A 495 9.31 -8.70 -14.10
CA ASN A 495 10.34 -8.99 -15.09
C ASN A 495 10.70 -7.73 -15.90
N MET A 496 11.49 -6.86 -15.29
CA MET A 496 11.92 -5.60 -15.90
C MET A 496 12.77 -5.84 -17.16
N GLY A 497 13.57 -6.92 -17.18
CA GLY A 497 14.37 -7.29 -18.35
C GLY A 497 13.49 -7.65 -19.55
N TRP A 498 12.51 -8.54 -19.37
CA TRP A 498 11.53 -8.85 -20.41
C TRP A 498 10.81 -7.60 -20.92
N MET A 499 10.42 -6.70 -20.00
CA MET A 499 9.71 -5.48 -20.37
C MET A 499 10.57 -4.58 -21.26
N HIS A 500 11.83 -4.32 -20.87
CA HIS A 500 12.75 -3.49 -21.65
C HIS A 500 13.03 -4.10 -23.02
N ASP A 501 13.46 -5.37 -23.05
CA ASP A 501 13.82 -6.06 -24.30
C ASP A 501 12.63 -6.10 -25.27
N THR A 502 11.43 -6.39 -24.75
CA THR A 502 10.21 -6.46 -25.56
C THR A 502 9.81 -5.09 -26.10
N LEU A 503 9.78 -4.04 -25.27
CA LEU A 503 9.39 -2.70 -25.74
C LEU A 503 10.41 -2.12 -26.73
N GLU A 504 11.71 -2.39 -26.54
CA GLU A 504 12.74 -2.05 -27.52
C GLU A 504 12.48 -2.76 -28.85
N TYR A 505 12.27 -4.08 -28.84
CA TYR A 505 12.02 -4.87 -30.04
C TYR A 505 10.80 -4.38 -30.84
N PHE A 506 9.70 -4.05 -30.16
CA PHE A 506 8.48 -3.57 -30.81
C PHE A 506 8.61 -2.12 -31.33
N SER A 507 9.53 -1.33 -30.79
CA SER A 507 9.84 0.03 -31.25
C SER A 507 10.68 0.07 -32.52
N LEU A 508 11.38 -1.03 -32.85
CA LEU A 508 12.13 -1.16 -34.09
C LEU A 508 11.20 -1.27 -35.30
N ASP A 509 11.62 -0.66 -36.41
CA ASP A 509 11.02 -0.92 -37.73
C ASP A 509 10.99 -2.45 -37.98
N PRO A 510 9.85 -3.04 -38.40
CA PRO A 510 9.74 -4.47 -38.66
C PRO A 510 10.83 -5.04 -39.58
N ALA A 511 11.40 -4.24 -40.49
CA ALA A 511 12.49 -4.67 -41.36
C ALA A 511 13.83 -4.88 -40.62
N LEU A 512 14.03 -4.22 -39.48
CA LEU A 512 15.23 -4.29 -38.65
C LEU A 512 15.18 -5.40 -37.60
N ARG A 513 13.99 -5.86 -37.24
CA ARG A 513 13.76 -6.88 -36.20
C ARG A 513 14.51 -8.20 -36.40
N ARG A 514 14.81 -8.56 -37.65
CA ARG A 514 15.65 -9.73 -37.99
C ARG A 514 17.06 -9.68 -37.38
N CYS A 515 17.57 -8.47 -37.10
CA CYS A 515 18.88 -8.26 -36.52
C CYS A 515 18.87 -8.24 -34.98
N HIS A 516 17.68 -8.27 -34.37
CA HIS A 516 17.46 -8.04 -32.93
C HIS A 516 16.60 -9.13 -32.28
N HIS A 517 16.64 -10.35 -32.83
CA HIS A 517 15.80 -11.45 -32.38
C HIS A 517 16.19 -11.98 -30.99
N GLU A 518 17.41 -11.67 -30.55
CA GLU A 518 17.89 -11.89 -29.19
C GLU A 518 17.02 -11.20 -28.14
N LEU A 519 16.43 -10.04 -28.45
CA LEU A 519 15.53 -9.32 -27.53
C LEU A 519 14.26 -10.12 -27.18
N LEU A 520 13.81 -11.03 -28.05
CA LEU A 520 12.68 -11.92 -27.76
C LEU A 520 13.10 -13.21 -27.05
N THR A 521 14.32 -13.68 -27.29
CA THR A 521 14.76 -15.02 -26.89
C THR A 521 15.60 -15.02 -25.61
N PHE A 522 16.27 -13.92 -25.30
CA PHE A 522 17.16 -13.79 -24.14
C PHE A 522 16.45 -14.00 -22.81
N GLY A 523 15.25 -13.43 -22.64
CA GLY A 523 14.46 -13.54 -21.41
C GLY A 523 14.21 -14.99 -20.94
N LEU A 524 14.08 -15.92 -21.89
CA LEU A 524 13.82 -17.33 -21.60
C LEU A 524 15.02 -18.08 -21.01
N LEU A 525 16.23 -17.49 -21.06
CA LEU A 525 17.40 -18.05 -20.38
C LEU A 525 17.28 -17.95 -18.85
N TYR A 526 16.51 -16.99 -18.34
CA TYR A 526 16.36 -16.76 -16.90
C TYR A 526 14.92 -16.77 -16.42
N VAL A 527 13.89 -16.86 -17.28
CA VAL A 527 12.48 -16.74 -16.86
C VAL A 527 12.04 -17.76 -15.79
N PHE A 528 12.77 -18.87 -15.62
CA PHE A 528 12.46 -19.89 -14.60
C PHE A 528 13.28 -19.74 -13.31
N THR A 529 14.15 -18.72 -13.21
CA THR A 529 14.94 -18.46 -11.98
C THR A 529 14.10 -17.84 -10.87
N GLU A 530 13.06 -17.08 -11.24
CA GLU A 530 12.11 -16.41 -10.36
C GLU A 530 10.66 -16.66 -10.82
N ASN A 531 9.70 -16.39 -9.95
CA ASN A 531 8.29 -16.38 -10.29
C ASN A 531 7.93 -15.01 -10.91
N PHE A 532 8.09 -14.88 -12.22
CA PHE A 532 7.94 -13.59 -12.89
C PHE A 532 6.49 -13.18 -13.16
N MET A 533 6.23 -11.88 -12.97
CA MET A 533 5.11 -11.16 -13.55
C MET A 533 5.65 -10.26 -14.66
N LEU A 534 4.90 -10.09 -15.75
CA LEU A 534 5.30 -9.37 -16.95
C LEU A 534 4.66 -7.97 -16.93
N PRO A 535 5.37 -6.91 -16.52
CA PRO A 535 4.78 -5.60 -16.35
C PRO A 535 4.78 -4.79 -17.65
N LEU A 536 3.62 -4.20 -17.97
CA LEU A 536 3.51 -3.00 -18.79
C LEU A 536 2.77 -1.94 -17.96
N SER A 537 3.50 -1.39 -16.99
CA SER A 537 2.99 -0.54 -15.90
C SER A 537 2.88 0.94 -16.27
N HIS A 538 2.40 1.74 -15.32
CA HIS A 538 2.30 3.20 -15.41
C HIS A 538 3.63 3.89 -15.75
N ASP A 539 4.76 3.42 -15.19
CA ASP A 539 6.10 3.98 -15.44
C ASP A 539 6.53 3.90 -16.90
N GLU A 540 5.94 2.99 -17.67
CA GLU A 540 6.24 2.80 -19.08
C GLU A 540 5.41 3.65 -20.02
N VAL A 541 4.57 4.55 -19.51
CA VAL A 541 3.74 5.43 -20.37
C VAL A 541 3.75 6.88 -19.91
N VAL A 542 4.89 7.33 -19.38
CA VAL A 542 5.12 8.68 -18.82
C VAL A 542 6.51 9.22 -19.15
N HIS A 543 6.77 10.46 -18.74
CA HIS A 543 8.10 11.09 -18.72
C HIS A 543 8.81 11.11 -20.10
N GLY A 544 8.05 11.28 -21.18
CA GLY A 544 8.60 11.35 -22.53
C GLY A 544 8.88 10.00 -23.17
N LYS A 545 8.57 8.88 -22.49
CA LYS A 545 8.73 7.53 -23.05
C LYS A 545 7.62 7.19 -24.08
N GLY A 546 6.57 8.01 -24.18
CA GLY A 546 5.39 7.77 -25.01
C GLY A 546 4.43 6.72 -24.45
N SER A 547 3.18 6.76 -24.89
CA SER A 547 2.24 5.64 -24.69
C SER A 547 2.72 4.38 -25.40
N LEU A 548 2.19 3.20 -25.03
CA LEU A 548 2.51 1.97 -25.77
C LEU A 548 2.18 2.10 -27.27
N MET A 549 1.07 2.78 -27.61
CA MET A 549 0.70 3.05 -28.99
C MET A 549 1.74 3.93 -29.72
N ALA A 550 2.28 4.94 -29.04
CA ALA A 550 3.29 5.84 -29.60
C ALA A 550 4.63 5.14 -29.83
N ARG A 551 4.96 4.13 -29.02
CA ARG A 551 6.19 3.32 -29.16
C ARG A 551 6.14 2.33 -30.33
N MET A 552 4.95 1.89 -30.76
CA MET A 552 4.86 0.92 -31.86
C MET A 552 5.39 1.50 -33.18
N ALA A 553 6.19 0.72 -33.91
CA ALA A 553 6.70 1.10 -35.22
C ALA A 553 5.63 1.04 -36.33
N GLY A 554 5.84 1.84 -37.39
CA GLY A 554 5.04 1.83 -38.61
C GLY A 554 3.94 2.90 -38.67
N ASP A 555 3.11 2.77 -39.70
CA ASP A 555 1.92 3.61 -39.89
C ASP A 555 0.81 3.32 -38.86
N TYR A 556 -0.29 4.09 -38.90
CA TYR A 556 -1.39 3.96 -37.96
C TYR A 556 -1.92 2.52 -37.83
N HIS A 557 -2.12 1.79 -38.94
CA HIS A 557 -2.64 0.42 -38.90
C HIS A 557 -1.58 -0.57 -38.39
N GLN A 558 -0.32 -0.40 -38.79
CA GLN A 558 0.80 -1.21 -38.32
C GLN A 558 1.02 -1.05 -36.82
N ARG A 559 0.82 0.14 -36.26
CA ARG A 559 0.92 0.38 -34.81
C ARG A 559 -0.10 -0.44 -34.02
N PHE A 560 -1.36 -0.46 -34.44
CA PHE A 560 -2.37 -1.33 -33.84
C PHE A 560 -2.04 -2.81 -34.01
N ALA A 561 -1.59 -3.22 -35.20
CA ALA A 561 -1.19 -4.62 -35.41
C ALA A 561 -0.03 -5.04 -34.48
N ASN A 562 0.99 -4.19 -34.35
CA ASN A 562 2.08 -4.38 -33.40
C ASN A 562 1.59 -4.47 -31.96
N LEU A 563 0.68 -3.59 -31.54
CA LEU A 563 0.16 -3.62 -30.16
C LEU A 563 -0.66 -4.88 -29.88
N ARG A 564 -1.48 -5.33 -30.84
CA ARG A 564 -2.20 -6.61 -30.75
C ARG A 564 -1.24 -7.81 -30.68
N LEU A 565 -0.18 -7.79 -31.48
CA LEU A 565 0.87 -8.81 -31.47
C LEU A 565 1.64 -8.82 -30.14
N LEU A 566 1.97 -7.65 -29.58
CA LEU A 566 2.57 -7.51 -28.26
C LEU A 566 1.71 -8.14 -27.17
N TYR A 567 0.41 -7.84 -27.15
CA TYR A 567 -0.47 -8.40 -26.13
C TYR A 567 -0.66 -9.90 -26.26
N LEU A 568 -0.77 -10.43 -27.48
CA LEU A 568 -0.81 -11.88 -27.66
C LEU A 568 0.48 -12.51 -27.16
N TYR A 569 1.65 -11.96 -27.53
CA TYR A 569 2.94 -12.42 -27.04
C TYR A 569 3.00 -12.42 -25.50
N MET A 570 2.63 -11.31 -24.86
CA MET A 570 2.63 -11.18 -23.40
C MET A 570 1.70 -12.20 -22.72
N TRP A 571 0.48 -12.40 -23.24
CA TRP A 571 -0.48 -13.36 -22.66
C TRP A 571 -0.05 -14.82 -22.84
N THR A 572 0.73 -15.12 -23.87
CA THR A 572 1.21 -16.48 -24.13
C THR A 572 2.65 -16.75 -23.69
N TYR A 573 3.41 -15.74 -23.32
CA TYR A 573 4.75 -15.88 -22.72
C TYR A 573 4.65 -16.41 -21.27
N PRO A 574 5.64 -17.17 -20.75
CA PRO A 574 5.64 -17.59 -19.35
C PRO A 574 5.73 -16.41 -18.36
N GLY A 575 4.80 -16.35 -17.39
CA GLY A 575 4.79 -15.36 -16.30
C GLY A 575 3.45 -14.64 -16.19
N LYS A 576 3.08 -14.17 -15.00
CA LYS A 576 1.75 -13.55 -14.75
C LYS A 576 1.58 -12.22 -15.49
N LYS A 577 0.34 -11.80 -15.76
CA LYS A 577 0.06 -10.67 -16.67
C LYS A 577 -0.24 -9.41 -15.89
N PHE A 578 0.30 -8.28 -16.33
CA PHE A 578 0.16 -7.01 -15.65
C PHE A 578 0.10 -5.83 -16.64
N LEU A 579 -1.03 -5.12 -16.65
CA LEU A 579 -1.29 -4.06 -17.63
C LEU A 579 -1.89 -2.81 -16.96
N PHE A 580 -1.29 -1.65 -17.22
CA PHE A 580 -1.81 -0.37 -16.75
C PHE A 580 -3.02 0.13 -17.52
N MET A 581 -3.92 0.82 -16.81
CA MET A 581 -5.07 1.49 -17.39
C MET A 581 -4.71 2.42 -18.56
N GLY A 582 -5.55 2.44 -19.59
CA GLY A 582 -5.32 3.18 -20.83
C GLY A 582 -4.63 2.34 -21.91
N ASN A 583 -3.79 1.38 -21.51
CA ASN A 583 -3.10 0.51 -22.46
C ASN A 583 -4.06 -0.44 -23.17
N GLU A 584 -5.08 -0.95 -22.47
CA GLU A 584 -6.01 -1.97 -22.99
C GLU A 584 -6.82 -1.52 -24.21
N PHE A 585 -7.03 -0.22 -24.38
CA PHE A 585 -7.69 0.38 -25.55
C PHE A 585 -6.74 1.23 -26.39
N GLY A 586 -5.45 1.22 -26.10
CA GLY A 586 -4.42 1.84 -26.92
C GLY A 586 -4.50 3.36 -26.87
N GLN A 587 -4.53 3.93 -25.66
CA GLN A 587 -4.45 5.36 -25.45
C GLN A 587 -3.26 5.95 -26.23
N LYS A 588 -3.49 7.11 -26.85
CA LYS A 588 -2.50 7.74 -27.74
C LYS A 588 -1.47 8.54 -26.96
N CYS A 589 -1.94 9.31 -25.99
CA CYS A 589 -1.09 10.16 -25.16
C CYS A 589 -0.49 9.38 -24.00
N GLU A 590 0.63 9.88 -23.48
CA GLU A 590 1.14 9.46 -22.18
C GLU A 590 0.06 9.61 -21.10
N TRP A 591 0.19 8.82 -20.04
CA TRP A 591 -0.65 8.99 -18.88
C TRP A 591 -0.35 10.32 -18.20
N ASP A 592 -1.40 11.06 -17.86
CA ASP A 592 -1.34 12.28 -17.07
C ASP A 592 -2.22 12.12 -15.82
N HIS A 593 -1.58 12.07 -14.66
CA HIS A 593 -2.25 11.97 -13.36
C HIS A 593 -3.21 13.15 -13.08
N ALA A 594 -3.02 14.31 -13.71
CA ALA A 594 -3.88 15.48 -13.54
C ALA A 594 -5.15 15.41 -14.40
N SER A 595 -5.18 14.57 -15.44
CA SER A 595 -6.28 14.42 -16.37
C SER A 595 -7.09 13.13 -16.12
N THR A 596 -7.94 12.75 -17.07
CA THR A 596 -8.55 11.43 -17.17
C THR A 596 -8.03 10.70 -18.40
N LEU A 597 -8.20 9.38 -18.43
CA LEU A 597 -7.96 8.60 -19.64
C LEU A 597 -8.85 9.05 -20.82
N ASP A 598 -8.37 8.80 -22.05
CA ASP A 598 -9.02 9.22 -23.30
C ASP A 598 -10.21 8.31 -23.69
N TRP A 599 -11.22 8.18 -22.82
CA TRP A 599 -12.36 7.27 -23.01
C TRP A 599 -13.13 7.46 -24.32
N ALA A 600 -13.10 8.67 -24.89
CA ALA A 600 -13.72 8.98 -26.18
C ALA A 600 -13.13 8.16 -27.34
N LEU A 601 -11.92 7.62 -27.21
CA LEU A 601 -11.29 6.79 -28.24
C LEU A 601 -12.05 5.48 -28.50
N LEU A 602 -12.81 4.98 -27.52
CA LEU A 602 -13.57 3.72 -27.66
C LEU A 602 -14.71 3.78 -28.69
N VAL A 603 -15.06 4.96 -29.21
CA VAL A 603 -15.98 5.07 -30.36
C VAL A 603 -15.34 4.64 -31.68
N LEU A 604 -14.00 4.58 -31.73
CA LEU A 604 -13.24 4.22 -32.92
C LEU A 604 -13.01 2.69 -32.97
N PRO A 605 -13.22 2.04 -34.13
CA PRO A 605 -13.14 0.59 -34.26
C PRO A 605 -11.82 -0.04 -33.81
N GLU A 606 -10.68 0.62 -34.05
CA GLU A 606 -9.35 0.11 -33.74
C GLU A 606 -9.10 0.04 -32.23
N HIS A 607 -9.52 1.07 -31.49
CA HIS A 607 -9.41 1.14 -30.04
C HIS A 607 -10.36 0.15 -29.34
N TYR A 608 -11.61 0.09 -29.81
CA TYR A 608 -12.57 -0.91 -29.34
C TYR A 608 -12.14 -2.35 -29.66
N GLY A 609 -11.56 -2.57 -30.84
CA GLY A 609 -11.03 -3.86 -31.27
C GLY A 609 -9.88 -4.34 -30.39
N LEU A 610 -8.99 -3.43 -29.97
CA LEU A 610 -7.92 -3.75 -29.02
C LEU A 610 -8.47 -4.13 -27.64
N GLN A 611 -9.46 -3.39 -27.13
CA GLN A 611 -10.14 -3.74 -25.88
C GLN A 611 -10.82 -5.12 -25.97
N CYS A 612 -11.44 -5.43 -27.11
CA CYS A 612 -12.00 -6.76 -27.37
C CYS A 612 -10.92 -7.85 -27.38
N LEU A 613 -9.74 -7.57 -27.94
CA LEU A 613 -8.63 -8.51 -27.90
C LEU A 613 -8.19 -8.77 -26.46
N ILE A 614 -8.04 -7.75 -25.62
CA ILE A 614 -7.68 -7.93 -24.20
C ILE A 614 -8.71 -8.79 -23.47
N ARG A 615 -10.01 -8.52 -23.68
CA ARG A 615 -11.09 -9.35 -23.13
C ARG A 615 -10.92 -10.82 -23.54
N ASP A 616 -10.76 -11.07 -24.82
CA ASP A 616 -10.71 -12.43 -25.36
C ASP A 616 -9.40 -13.14 -24.97
N LEU A 617 -8.28 -12.42 -24.83
CA LEU A 617 -7.02 -12.93 -24.29
C LEU A 617 -7.14 -13.32 -22.82
N ASN A 618 -7.81 -12.51 -21.99
CA ASN A 618 -8.09 -12.85 -20.60
C ASN A 618 -8.98 -14.08 -20.47
N HIS A 619 -10.02 -14.20 -21.30
CA HIS A 619 -10.84 -15.41 -21.34
C HIS A 619 -10.04 -16.64 -21.78
N LEU A 620 -9.22 -16.49 -22.84
CA LEU A 620 -8.36 -17.56 -23.32
C LEU A 620 -7.40 -18.03 -22.22
N TYR A 621 -6.69 -17.10 -21.57
CA TYR A 621 -5.79 -17.37 -20.46
C TYR A 621 -6.48 -18.12 -19.33
N ARG A 622 -7.66 -17.69 -18.91
CA ARG A 622 -8.42 -18.37 -17.84
C ARG A 622 -8.96 -19.75 -18.25
N SER A 623 -9.23 -19.95 -19.53
CA SER A 623 -9.82 -21.19 -20.05
C SER A 623 -8.79 -22.28 -20.37
N LEU A 624 -7.51 -21.92 -20.58
CA LEU A 624 -6.46 -22.84 -20.98
C LEU A 624 -5.38 -22.96 -19.88
N PRO A 625 -5.42 -24.02 -19.05
CA PRO A 625 -4.40 -24.28 -18.03
C PRO A 625 -2.97 -24.29 -18.57
N ASP A 626 -2.76 -24.65 -19.84
CA ASP A 626 -1.46 -24.60 -20.50
C ASP A 626 -0.80 -23.23 -20.47
N LEU A 627 -1.60 -22.16 -20.40
CA LEU A 627 -1.08 -20.81 -20.37
C LEU A 627 -0.67 -20.34 -18.96
N TYR A 628 -1.19 -20.93 -17.88
CA TYR A 628 -0.95 -20.43 -16.51
C TYR A 628 -0.45 -21.43 -15.47
N SER A 629 -0.70 -22.73 -15.63
CA SER A 629 -0.50 -23.72 -14.55
C SER A 629 0.95 -24.15 -14.33
N GLN A 630 1.83 -23.88 -15.31
CA GLN A 630 3.25 -24.26 -15.32
C GLN A 630 4.13 -23.09 -15.78
N GLU A 631 3.76 -21.84 -15.45
CA GLU A 631 4.48 -20.64 -15.93
C GLU A 631 5.89 -20.46 -15.33
N PHE A 632 6.17 -21.11 -14.20
CA PHE A 632 7.41 -20.93 -13.44
C PHE A 632 8.35 -22.14 -13.50
N VAL A 633 8.05 -23.11 -14.37
CA VAL A 633 8.90 -24.28 -14.58
C VAL A 633 9.16 -24.49 -16.07
N GLN A 634 10.32 -25.03 -16.40
CA GLN A 634 10.76 -25.17 -17.79
C GLN A 634 9.85 -26.07 -18.62
N GLU A 635 9.23 -27.08 -18.00
CA GLU A 635 8.31 -28.02 -18.65
C GLU A 635 7.07 -27.36 -19.24
N GLY A 636 6.70 -26.16 -18.77
CA GLY A 636 5.55 -25.41 -19.26
C GLY A 636 5.79 -24.67 -20.59
N PHE A 637 7.01 -24.68 -21.12
CA PHE A 637 7.40 -23.97 -22.34
C PHE A 637 8.40 -24.77 -23.19
N GLU A 638 8.22 -24.76 -24.51
CA GLU A 638 9.16 -25.38 -25.44
C GLU A 638 9.27 -24.55 -26.72
N TRP A 639 10.49 -24.15 -27.09
CA TRP A 639 10.75 -23.57 -28.40
C TRP A 639 10.63 -24.65 -29.49
N LEU A 640 9.86 -24.37 -30.54
CA LEU A 640 9.88 -25.16 -31.77
C LEU A 640 10.82 -24.53 -32.80
N ASP A 641 10.74 -23.21 -32.95
CA ASP A 641 11.67 -22.44 -33.75
C ASP A 641 11.74 -20.99 -33.22
N CYS A 642 12.95 -20.56 -32.88
CA CYS A 642 13.29 -19.18 -32.54
C CYS A 642 14.51 -18.69 -33.33
N HIS A 643 14.84 -19.36 -34.43
CA HIS A 643 15.98 -19.07 -35.29
C HIS A 643 15.59 -18.53 -36.66
N ASP A 644 14.29 -18.45 -36.97
CA ASP A 644 13.78 -17.90 -38.23
C ASP A 644 13.87 -16.35 -38.27
N THR A 645 15.07 -15.83 -38.00
CA THR A 645 15.37 -14.40 -37.90
C THR A 645 15.17 -13.67 -39.22
N ALA A 646 15.55 -14.29 -40.34
CA ALA A 646 15.35 -13.77 -41.71
C ALA A 646 13.90 -13.38 -41.98
N HIS A 647 13.00 -14.00 -41.24
CA HIS A 647 11.58 -13.91 -41.37
C HIS A 647 10.87 -13.27 -40.18
N SER A 648 11.59 -13.10 -39.07
CA SER A 648 11.09 -12.57 -37.80
C SER A 648 9.87 -13.34 -37.31
N VAL A 649 9.96 -14.67 -37.35
CA VAL A 649 8.92 -15.57 -36.84
C VAL A 649 9.47 -16.33 -35.64
N VAL A 650 8.66 -16.47 -34.60
CA VAL A 650 8.91 -17.46 -33.54
C VAL A 650 7.72 -18.38 -33.36
N VAL A 651 8.02 -19.60 -32.96
CA VAL A 651 7.06 -20.67 -32.71
C VAL A 651 7.42 -21.39 -31.43
N TYR A 652 6.46 -21.50 -30.52
CA TYR A 652 6.64 -22.24 -29.28
C TYR A 652 5.37 -22.95 -28.82
N LEU A 653 5.56 -23.90 -27.92
CA LEU A 653 4.50 -24.61 -27.23
C LEU A 653 4.38 -24.11 -25.80
N ARG A 654 3.14 -24.04 -25.32
CA ARG A 654 2.79 -23.93 -23.91
C ARG A 654 2.14 -25.23 -23.48
N ARG A 655 2.56 -25.74 -22.32
CA ARG A 655 2.12 -27.02 -21.77
C ARG A 655 1.59 -26.80 -20.36
N GLY A 656 0.44 -27.39 -20.06
CA GLY A 656 0.01 -27.59 -18.68
C GLY A 656 0.65 -28.84 -18.09
N GLY A 657 0.15 -29.26 -16.92
CA GLY A 657 0.55 -30.53 -16.30
C GLY A 657 0.22 -31.78 -17.15
N GLU A 658 0.42 -32.98 -16.58
CA GLU A 658 0.46 -34.27 -17.30
C GLU A 658 -0.73 -34.61 -18.24
N MET A 659 -1.89 -33.99 -18.05
CA MET A 659 -3.10 -34.22 -18.86
C MET A 659 -3.41 -33.12 -19.89
N SER A 660 -2.49 -32.18 -20.10
CA SER A 660 -2.80 -30.94 -20.81
C SER A 660 -2.65 -31.01 -22.33
N ARG A 661 -3.54 -30.29 -23.03
CA ARG A 661 -3.56 -30.21 -24.50
C ARG A 661 -2.69 -29.04 -24.93
N VAL A 662 -1.45 -29.33 -25.28
CA VAL A 662 -0.45 -28.40 -25.81
C VAL A 662 -1.08 -27.25 -26.60
N VAL A 663 -0.72 -26.02 -26.24
CA VAL A 663 -1.08 -24.81 -26.98
C VAL A 663 0.10 -24.41 -27.86
N LEU A 664 -0.15 -24.30 -29.17
CA LEU A 664 0.84 -23.86 -30.15
C LEU A 664 0.69 -22.35 -30.37
N VAL A 665 1.79 -21.61 -30.27
CA VAL A 665 1.83 -20.16 -30.48
C VAL A 665 2.76 -19.87 -31.64
N ILE A 666 2.27 -19.10 -32.61
CA ILE A 666 3.03 -18.67 -33.79
C ILE A 666 2.95 -17.15 -33.89
N LEU A 667 4.09 -16.47 -33.94
CA LEU A 667 4.16 -15.02 -33.97
C LEU A 667 4.93 -14.56 -35.20
N ASN A 668 4.30 -13.76 -36.05
CA ASN A 668 4.93 -13.13 -37.20
C ASN A 668 5.19 -11.65 -36.91
N PHE A 669 6.43 -11.30 -36.58
CA PHE A 669 6.85 -9.92 -36.28
C PHE A 669 7.23 -9.12 -37.53
N ALA A 670 7.17 -9.72 -38.71
CA ALA A 670 7.41 -9.02 -39.97
C ALA A 670 6.14 -8.30 -40.47
N ALA A 671 6.32 -7.17 -41.16
CA ALA A 671 5.26 -6.46 -41.87
C ALA A 671 4.80 -7.16 -43.17
N VAL A 672 5.17 -8.44 -43.36
CA VAL A 672 4.89 -9.22 -44.56
C VAL A 672 4.15 -10.49 -44.17
N ALA A 673 3.05 -10.76 -44.88
CA ALA A 673 2.28 -11.98 -44.72
C ALA A 673 3.05 -13.19 -45.28
N ARG A 674 2.83 -14.37 -44.69
CA ARG A 674 3.44 -15.63 -45.14
C ARG A 674 2.34 -16.61 -45.48
N SER A 675 2.33 -17.13 -46.70
CA SER A 675 1.36 -18.14 -47.09
C SER A 675 1.98 -19.53 -47.04
N ASN A 676 1.20 -20.53 -46.63
CA ASN A 676 1.64 -21.92 -46.51
C ASN A 676 2.93 -22.06 -45.66
N TYR A 677 3.07 -21.31 -44.58
CA TYR A 677 4.19 -21.44 -43.66
C TYR A 677 4.05 -22.77 -42.89
N ARG A 678 5.08 -23.61 -42.95
CA ARG A 678 5.05 -24.93 -42.32
C ARG A 678 5.43 -24.82 -40.85
N VAL A 679 4.62 -25.42 -39.98
CA VAL A 679 4.86 -25.42 -38.53
C VAL A 679 4.85 -26.85 -38.00
N GLY A 680 5.87 -27.23 -37.24
CA GLY A 680 5.93 -28.54 -36.59
C GLY A 680 4.87 -28.66 -35.49
N VAL A 681 4.23 -29.82 -35.36
CA VAL A 681 3.27 -30.10 -34.29
C VAL A 681 3.49 -31.50 -33.70
N PRO A 682 3.33 -31.67 -32.38
CA PRO A 682 3.64 -32.93 -31.69
C PRO A 682 2.63 -34.04 -31.96
N TYR A 683 1.37 -33.70 -32.29
CA TYR A 683 0.28 -34.66 -32.41
C TYR A 683 -0.35 -34.64 -33.81
N PRO A 684 -0.86 -35.79 -34.30
CA PRO A 684 -1.71 -35.82 -35.48
C PRO A 684 -3.10 -35.25 -35.18
N GLY A 685 -3.89 -34.99 -36.22
CA GLY A 685 -5.28 -34.56 -36.11
C GLY A 685 -5.50 -33.14 -36.62
N LEU A 686 -6.67 -32.58 -36.32
CA LEU A 686 -7.04 -31.23 -36.71
C LEU A 686 -6.59 -30.23 -35.65
N TYR A 687 -6.07 -29.10 -36.10
CA TYR A 687 -5.76 -27.93 -35.27
C TYR A 687 -6.70 -26.80 -35.65
N ARG A 688 -7.17 -26.05 -34.65
CA ARG A 688 -8.01 -24.87 -34.87
C ARG A 688 -7.34 -23.61 -34.33
N GLU A 689 -7.66 -22.50 -34.95
CA GLU A 689 -7.29 -21.16 -34.51
C GLU A 689 -8.16 -20.77 -33.30
N SER A 690 -7.59 -20.87 -32.10
CA SER A 690 -8.25 -20.44 -30.86
C SER A 690 -8.28 -18.93 -30.75
N LEU A 691 -7.24 -18.25 -31.21
CA LEU A 691 -7.17 -16.80 -31.29
C LEU A 691 -6.23 -16.36 -32.41
N ASN A 692 -6.60 -15.28 -33.09
CA ASN A 692 -5.79 -14.64 -34.13
C ASN A 692 -5.87 -13.13 -33.96
N SER A 693 -4.72 -12.52 -33.69
CA SER A 693 -4.64 -11.09 -33.40
C SER A 693 -4.94 -10.20 -34.62
N ASP A 694 -5.06 -10.76 -35.83
CA ASP A 694 -5.44 -10.07 -37.06
C ASP A 694 -6.93 -10.26 -37.44
N ALA A 695 -7.74 -10.86 -36.57
CA ALA A 695 -9.16 -11.00 -36.82
C ALA A 695 -9.88 -9.64 -36.98
N VAL A 696 -10.93 -9.60 -37.82
CA VAL A 696 -11.70 -8.38 -38.11
C VAL A 696 -12.34 -7.78 -36.84
N CYS A 697 -12.73 -8.62 -35.87
CA CYS A 697 -13.28 -8.16 -34.59
C CYS A 697 -12.26 -7.37 -33.74
N TYR A 698 -10.97 -7.48 -34.04
CA TYR A 698 -9.90 -6.70 -33.43
C TYR A 698 -9.37 -5.59 -34.37
N ALA A 699 -10.12 -5.27 -35.43
CA ALA A 699 -9.72 -4.35 -36.50
C ALA A 699 -8.41 -4.77 -37.21
N GLY A 700 -8.22 -6.07 -37.41
CA GLY A 700 -7.19 -6.62 -38.30
C GLY A 700 -7.69 -6.85 -39.73
N SER A 701 -6.82 -7.40 -40.58
CA SER A 701 -7.12 -7.64 -42.00
C SER A 701 -8.08 -8.81 -42.24
N GLY A 702 -8.22 -9.71 -41.25
CA GLY A 702 -9.24 -10.74 -41.25
C GLY A 702 -8.88 -12.04 -41.95
N ARG A 703 -7.59 -12.28 -42.25
CA ARG A 703 -7.14 -13.57 -42.81
C ARG A 703 -7.33 -14.69 -41.79
N LYS A 704 -7.91 -15.82 -42.21
CA LYS A 704 -8.22 -17.00 -41.37
C LYS A 704 -7.62 -18.27 -41.97
N ASN A 705 -7.23 -19.21 -41.12
CA ASN A 705 -6.68 -20.50 -41.53
C ASN A 705 -7.72 -21.63 -41.67
N GLY A 706 -8.90 -21.50 -41.06
CA GLY A 706 -9.85 -22.61 -40.95
C GLY A 706 -9.30 -23.75 -40.06
N GLU A 707 -9.78 -24.97 -40.28
CA GLU A 707 -9.21 -26.16 -39.63
C GLU A 707 -7.97 -26.65 -40.40
N MET A 708 -6.88 -26.87 -39.68
CA MET A 708 -5.59 -27.29 -40.24
C MET A 708 -5.33 -28.76 -39.92
N GLN A 709 -5.26 -29.59 -40.95
CA GLN A 709 -4.95 -31.02 -40.79
C GLN A 709 -3.43 -31.22 -40.64
N ALA A 710 -3.02 -31.84 -39.53
CA ALA A 710 -1.63 -32.26 -39.33
C ALA A 710 -1.29 -33.41 -40.29
N CYS A 711 -0.18 -33.24 -41.01
CA CYS A 711 0.39 -34.20 -41.93
C CYS A 711 1.62 -34.86 -41.29
N SER A 712 1.87 -36.14 -41.61
CA SER A 712 3.06 -36.89 -41.15
C SER A 712 4.34 -36.47 -41.89
N ILE A 713 4.64 -35.18 -41.87
CA ILE A 713 5.84 -34.57 -42.45
C ILE A 713 6.60 -33.92 -41.29
N PRO A 714 7.77 -34.48 -40.89
CA PRO A 714 8.55 -33.93 -39.79
C PRO A 714 9.03 -32.51 -40.06
N HIS A 715 8.93 -31.63 -39.06
CA HIS A 715 9.37 -30.25 -39.12
C HIS A 715 9.60 -29.69 -37.71
N MET A 716 10.54 -28.74 -37.53
CA MET A 716 10.85 -28.12 -36.23
C MET A 716 11.04 -29.13 -35.08
N GLY A 717 11.71 -30.26 -35.37
CA GLY A 717 11.93 -31.33 -34.40
C GLY A 717 10.69 -32.18 -34.04
N GLN A 718 9.53 -31.90 -34.63
CA GLN A 718 8.27 -32.61 -34.38
C GLN A 718 7.96 -33.64 -35.48
N SER A 719 7.15 -34.65 -35.14
CA SER A 719 6.80 -35.75 -36.05
C SER A 719 5.78 -35.37 -37.13
N PHE A 720 4.95 -34.36 -36.86
CA PHE A 720 3.90 -33.88 -37.76
C PHE A 720 4.11 -32.40 -38.08
N SER A 721 3.46 -31.92 -39.12
CA SER A 721 3.39 -30.48 -39.43
C SER A 721 2.07 -30.06 -40.04
N ILE A 722 1.73 -28.79 -39.85
CA ILE A 722 0.59 -28.10 -40.48
C ILE A 722 1.09 -27.01 -41.40
N LEU A 723 0.25 -26.61 -42.35
CA LEU A 723 0.46 -25.40 -43.16
C LEU A 723 -0.45 -24.30 -42.62
N VAL A 724 0.14 -23.14 -42.36
CA VAL A 724 -0.53 -21.99 -41.77
C VAL A 724 -0.21 -20.75 -42.60
N ASP A 725 -1.22 -19.97 -42.92
CA ASP A 725 -1.04 -18.61 -43.39
C ASP A 725 -0.87 -17.67 -42.19
N LEU A 726 0.26 -16.98 -42.14
CA LEU A 726 0.58 -16.00 -41.11
C LEU A 726 0.28 -14.58 -41.62
N PRO A 727 -0.69 -13.86 -41.02
CA PRO A 727 -0.90 -12.45 -41.32
C PRO A 727 0.33 -11.62 -40.93
N PRO A 728 0.52 -10.42 -41.52
CA PRO A 728 1.62 -9.52 -41.14
C PRO A 728 1.39 -8.97 -39.73
N LEU A 729 2.45 -8.85 -38.92
CA LEU A 729 2.39 -8.29 -37.56
C LEU A 729 1.27 -8.92 -36.72
N ALA A 730 1.21 -10.25 -36.71
CA ALA A 730 0.12 -10.99 -36.07
C ALA A 730 0.61 -12.24 -35.34
N GLY A 731 -0.10 -12.58 -34.27
CA GLY A 731 0.07 -13.81 -33.53
C GLY A 731 -1.14 -14.72 -33.68
N LEU A 732 -0.88 -16.02 -33.67
CA LEU A 732 -1.88 -17.08 -33.72
C LEU A 732 -1.69 -18.00 -32.53
N VAL A 733 -2.79 -18.34 -31.87
CA VAL A 733 -2.86 -19.39 -30.86
C VAL A 733 -3.68 -20.54 -31.41
N LEU A 734 -3.06 -21.70 -31.55
CA LEU A 734 -3.66 -22.90 -32.10
C LEU A 734 -3.80 -23.98 -31.03
N THR A 735 -4.91 -24.70 -31.05
CA THR A 735 -5.14 -25.87 -30.18
C THR A 735 -5.55 -27.09 -31.00
N PRO A 736 -5.16 -28.31 -30.60
CA PRO A 736 -5.72 -29.52 -31.17
C PRO A 736 -7.24 -29.56 -31.00
N CYS A 737 -7.98 -29.87 -32.05
CA CYS A 737 -9.39 -30.22 -31.97
C CYS A 737 -9.52 -31.53 -31.20
N VAL A 738 -10.45 -31.56 -30.26
CA VAL A 738 -10.78 -32.78 -29.54
C VAL A 738 -11.38 -33.76 -30.54
N LEU A 739 -10.79 -34.95 -30.71
CA LEU A 739 -11.59 -36.10 -31.10
C LEU A 739 -12.54 -36.33 -29.94
N ASN A 740 -13.81 -35.95 -30.09
CA ASN A 740 -14.84 -36.44 -29.16
C ASN A 740 -14.64 -37.95 -29.09
N GLU A 741 -14.30 -38.46 -27.91
CA GLU A 741 -14.41 -39.88 -27.63
C GLU A 741 -15.87 -40.25 -27.94
N MET A 742 -16.07 -41.01 -29.02
CA MET A 742 -17.33 -41.70 -29.28
C MET A 742 -17.53 -42.82 -28.26
#